data_AF-Q1I9E9-F1
#
_entry.id   AF-Q1I9E9-F1
#
_cell.length_a   1.000
_cell.length_b   1.000
_cell.length_c   1.000
_cell.angle_alpha   90.00
_cell.angle_beta   90.00
_cell.angle_gamma   90.00
#
_symmetry.space_group_name_H-M   'P 1'
#
loop_
_entity.id
_entity.type
_entity.pdbx_description
1 polymer ?
#
loop_
_entity_poly.entity_id
_entity_poly.type
_entity_poly.pdbx_seq_one_letter_code
_entity_poly.pdbx_strand_id
1 'polypeptide(L)'
;MDANTLTPHQALLERQLPTWTQDATAEHWQRLGDAITPAQGLPGAEADWFAGAAPHLREAVEASQARLMGSQRLLARQLRGLMSINAFAEPLLAERLRNTHGFSAPLRKAGLVWLKHFYTFQVYVTHHEHRNLLEAALQNFSDQVTFSWDSALALDTDWTALKTTVMGKTTLGDSETEVDIALPSEQVTIKPLALSPTAFARTCRELDIGQRYQDHLDTLFAPSAVRQAAVSVYRDSLRLAADLASIRRQLDGSALDAVRSLLSDGSASPCRQLSLFGVTLHEAVIIETVAPGLLLLLPGQQQTLRAFANLDALHGQLRSDLLDATFRRRFMDFVPSAQRVQFSSRLRQNLDASGDTPDDQAWLLRNGADLHLETSPITGDLYDFLHDDHLARLKREARQVAVPTADADELAYKARKALWNRVGLDALMIAGMFVPALGTLMTAVIAYQLLDEAYEGYEAWQVGDRHEALGHLESVALNLAMIGGLHLAGKAVNKLGSSALMESLAPVTLDDGSQRLWRPLPGRLLQDYPRLQTPMARRLQTEGQLPSKATSSVQADSTRQFLNSALEGLYLPEQASADSERLIINALPQLPGWPAQLRLELRAASPRGTVLMASGAEPGSRACVVIKSAEGYEAYLEERPAPQPRDHDLARVALHALSRSDRQAMGLAHDDIDSLRGAIHRLVASDNTRAMRLLEPSAVGWAPRGGLSGGMEEAAPRIDIGAAFRRYRQLYPEAADFQINEQLTQWVEAGLDPMQQMADLERQLMDFRAALRAWAGDSPLRHAAVRRLVSNWQRVAEFTEEEGYAVHLLSLSDLALTDDDLAALALPDRFEHIRRVDLSGNRDLTELPAEFLERFTRLERLHLMDCGLTQIPNIAVPESLQWLDMQGNRIAWSDSNQAALDRLSGLQLLDLSHNPLVRSPDLSQLNNLDMLNLNHSELVQWPAGMRSDDGWQPTVFDLRDNRFASLPQDLQLSRVAAQNLWLESDELSEQVSQQIQAYYDLHGIDLLVADVDYEEILEDTDVADWGIWNDLPLPYRRELRGLQQLPDYSQPQLWERLRTFTDPRVRDYALSIGAMRLLEDEVFPPPFEE
;
A
#
# COMPACT_ATOMS: atom_id res chain seq x y z
N MET A 1 -10.87 -5.81 49.28
CA MET A 1 -10.27 -6.74 48.30
C MET A 1 -9.93 -5.89 47.10
N ASP A 2 -8.68 -5.46 47.05
CA ASP A 2 -8.25 -4.30 46.28
C ASP A 2 -8.01 -4.69 44.82
N ALA A 3 -8.63 -3.91 43.91
CA ALA A 3 -8.63 -4.12 42.48
C ALA A 3 -7.31 -3.67 41.79
N ASN A 4 -6.16 -3.75 42.47
CA ASN A 4 -4.90 -3.17 41.98
C ASN A 4 -3.65 -4.02 42.27
N THR A 5 -3.79 -5.34 42.36
CA THR A 5 -2.62 -6.22 42.45
C THR A 5 -1.97 -6.35 41.07
N LEU A 6 -1.02 -5.44 40.79
CA LEU A 6 -0.02 -5.60 39.72
C LEU A 6 0.52 -7.04 39.79
N THR A 7 0.61 -7.74 38.65
CA THR A 7 1.34 -9.02 38.62
C THR A 7 2.78 -8.75 39.09
N PRO A 8 3.43 -9.67 39.83
CA PRO A 8 4.72 -9.40 40.49
C PRO A 8 5.85 -8.96 39.54
N HIS A 9 5.68 -9.16 38.23
CA HIS A 9 6.67 -8.84 37.20
C HIS A 9 6.27 -7.69 36.27
N GLN A 10 5.06 -7.12 36.42
CA GLN A 10 4.54 -6.10 35.50
C GLN A 10 5.47 -4.90 35.37
N ALA A 11 5.90 -4.31 36.50
CA ALA A 11 6.77 -3.14 36.50
C ALA A 11 8.16 -3.40 35.87
N LEU A 12 8.62 -4.65 35.85
CA LEU A 12 9.86 -5.03 35.17
C LEU A 12 9.62 -5.13 33.66
N LEU A 13 8.55 -5.83 33.25
CA LEU A 13 8.20 -5.97 31.84
C LEU A 13 7.90 -4.63 31.18
N GLU A 14 7.21 -3.72 31.87
CA GLU A 14 6.95 -2.36 31.39
C GLU A 14 8.24 -1.57 31.07
N ARG A 15 9.34 -1.86 31.76
CA ARG A 15 10.65 -1.22 31.53
C ARG A 15 11.47 -1.88 30.42
N GLN A 16 11.25 -3.18 30.18
CA GLN A 16 11.98 -3.95 29.19
C GLN A 16 11.34 -3.89 27.81
N LEU A 17 10.03 -3.70 27.75
CA LEU A 17 9.31 -3.60 26.49
C LEU A 17 9.79 -2.37 25.70
N PRO A 18 10.14 -2.53 24.40
CA PRO A 18 10.45 -1.41 23.54
C PRO A 18 9.30 -0.41 23.51
N THR A 19 9.62 0.89 23.42
CA THR A 19 8.60 1.95 23.40
C THR A 19 7.55 1.77 22.32
N TRP A 20 7.91 1.16 21.20
CA TRP A 20 7.00 0.89 20.10
C TRP A 20 5.86 -0.08 20.44
N THR A 21 6.04 -0.96 21.42
CA THR A 21 5.01 -1.95 21.78
C THR A 21 3.78 -1.29 22.39
N GLN A 22 3.94 -0.10 22.96
CA GLN A 22 2.84 0.70 23.51
C GLN A 22 1.87 1.16 22.41
N ASP A 23 2.34 1.21 21.16
CA ASP A 23 1.54 1.61 20.03
C ASP A 23 1.12 0.40 19.14
N ALA A 24 1.35 -0.85 19.59
CA ALA A 24 1.00 -2.05 18.82
C ALA A 24 -0.46 -2.49 19.03
N THR A 25 -1.17 -2.84 17.95
CA THR A 25 -2.56 -3.35 18.01
C THR A 25 -2.59 -4.83 18.39
N ALA A 26 -3.76 -5.32 18.80
CA ALA A 26 -3.98 -6.76 19.02
C ALA A 26 -3.67 -7.61 17.76
N GLU A 27 -3.90 -7.08 16.56
CA GLU A 27 -3.54 -7.78 15.32
C GLU A 27 -2.02 -7.91 15.15
N HIS A 28 -1.24 -6.88 15.51
CA HIS A 28 0.23 -6.96 15.48
C HIS A 28 0.75 -8.06 16.43
N TRP A 29 0.21 -8.12 17.65
CA TRP A 29 0.55 -9.15 18.62
C TRP A 29 0.15 -10.55 18.17
N GLN A 30 -1.05 -10.69 17.57
CA GLN A 30 -1.48 -11.94 16.98
C GLN A 30 -0.51 -12.42 15.89
N ARG A 31 -0.03 -11.54 15.01
CA ARG A 31 0.96 -11.89 13.98
C ARG A 31 2.30 -12.34 14.58
N LEU A 32 2.77 -11.69 15.65
CA LEU A 32 3.98 -12.11 16.36
C LEU A 32 3.81 -13.50 16.99
N GLY A 33 2.64 -13.76 17.58
CA GLY A 33 2.27 -15.07 18.13
C GLY A 33 2.20 -16.16 17.06
N ASP A 34 1.53 -15.89 15.94
CA ASP A 34 1.43 -16.81 14.81
C ASP A 34 2.81 -17.15 14.23
N ALA A 35 3.73 -16.18 14.18
CA ALA A 35 5.06 -16.36 13.59
C ALA A 35 5.98 -17.31 14.39
N ILE A 36 5.77 -17.46 15.70
CA ILE A 36 6.54 -18.39 16.55
C ILE A 36 5.78 -19.68 16.87
N THR A 37 4.56 -19.82 16.36
CA THR A 37 3.73 -21.01 16.57
C THR A 37 4.08 -22.09 15.53
N PRO A 38 4.27 -23.36 15.92
CA PRO A 38 4.65 -24.42 14.98
C PRO A 38 3.50 -24.73 14.03
N ALA A 39 3.81 -25.05 12.77
CA ALA A 39 2.80 -25.39 11.78
C ALA A 39 1.98 -26.65 12.14
N GLN A 40 2.54 -27.55 12.96
CA GLN A 40 1.89 -28.74 13.49
C GLN A 40 1.03 -28.48 14.74
N GLY A 41 1.01 -27.26 15.28
CA GLY A 41 0.36 -26.96 16.55
C GLY A 41 1.30 -27.12 17.75
N LEU A 42 0.77 -26.84 18.95
CA LEU A 42 1.52 -26.92 20.20
C LEU A 42 1.67 -28.36 20.68
N PRO A 43 2.70 -28.67 21.49
CA PRO A 43 2.85 -30.00 22.10
C PRO A 43 1.59 -30.44 22.85
N GLY A 44 1.10 -31.66 22.58
CA GLY A 44 -0.13 -32.22 23.15
C GLY A 44 -1.44 -31.79 22.46
N ALA A 45 -1.36 -30.90 21.47
CA ALA A 45 -2.45 -30.49 20.60
C ALA A 45 -2.01 -30.50 19.12
N GLU A 46 -1.10 -31.43 18.77
CA GLU A 46 -0.55 -31.52 17.43
C GLU A 46 -1.61 -31.97 16.41
N ALA A 47 -1.49 -31.48 15.18
CA ALA A 47 -2.36 -31.87 14.09
C ALA A 47 -2.19 -33.36 13.72
N ASP A 48 -3.29 -34.00 13.34
CA ASP A 48 -3.34 -35.44 13.03
C ASP A 48 -2.30 -35.87 11.98
N TRP A 49 -2.06 -35.03 10.97
CA TRP A 49 -1.09 -35.30 9.91
C TRP A 49 0.36 -35.35 10.43
N PHE A 50 0.65 -34.65 11.54
CA PHE A 50 1.95 -34.68 12.19
C PHE A 50 2.01 -35.86 13.16
N ALA A 51 1.04 -35.98 14.06
CA ALA A 51 1.01 -37.04 15.08
C ALA A 51 1.01 -38.46 14.48
N GLY A 52 0.33 -38.65 13.35
CA GLY A 52 0.27 -39.91 12.61
C GLY A 52 1.48 -40.20 11.70
N ALA A 53 2.44 -39.29 11.59
CA ALA A 53 3.60 -39.45 10.71
C ALA A 53 4.71 -40.32 11.32
N ALA A 54 5.54 -40.90 10.45
CA ALA A 54 6.67 -41.72 10.86
C ALA A 54 7.64 -40.91 11.77
N PRO A 55 8.20 -41.51 12.83
CA PRO A 55 9.04 -40.80 13.81
C PRO A 55 10.17 -39.98 13.17
N HIS A 56 10.89 -40.54 12.21
CA HIS A 56 11.99 -39.84 11.52
C HIS A 56 11.55 -38.60 10.73
N LEU A 57 10.29 -38.53 10.24
CA LEU A 57 9.76 -37.34 9.57
C LEU A 57 9.37 -36.26 10.58
N ARG A 58 8.84 -36.66 11.75
CA ARG A 58 8.56 -35.74 12.86
C ARG A 58 9.86 -35.15 13.41
N GLU A 59 10.86 -35.99 13.66
CA GLU A 59 12.20 -35.57 14.09
C GLU A 59 12.86 -34.61 13.09
N ALA A 60 12.69 -34.84 11.78
CA ALA A 60 13.22 -33.95 10.75
C ALA A 60 12.59 -32.55 10.81
N VAL A 61 11.25 -32.47 10.94
CA VAL A 61 10.52 -31.21 11.10
C VAL A 61 10.90 -30.51 12.40
N GLU A 62 10.97 -31.22 13.53
CA GLU A 62 11.39 -30.65 14.81
C GLU A 62 12.83 -30.13 14.75
N ALA A 63 13.73 -30.85 14.09
CA ALA A 63 15.11 -30.43 13.89
C ALA A 63 15.23 -29.19 12.99
N SER A 64 14.47 -29.10 11.91
CA SER A 64 14.48 -27.90 11.05
C SER A 64 13.81 -26.69 11.72
N GLN A 65 12.78 -26.90 12.55
CA GLN A 65 12.22 -25.84 13.42
C GLN A 65 13.24 -25.32 14.43
N ALA A 66 13.96 -26.21 15.11
CA ALA A 66 14.98 -25.82 16.06
C ALA A 66 16.11 -25.02 15.38
N ARG A 67 16.50 -25.41 14.15
CA ARG A 67 17.48 -24.65 13.34
C ARG A 67 16.97 -23.28 12.95
N LEU A 68 15.76 -23.19 12.41
CA LEU A 68 15.15 -21.91 12.02
C LEU A 68 15.02 -20.96 13.21
N MET A 69 14.60 -21.47 14.37
CA MET A 69 14.58 -20.69 15.60
C MET A 69 15.98 -20.19 15.98
N GLY A 70 17.01 -21.04 15.85
CA GLY A 70 18.40 -20.68 16.11
C GLY A 70 18.90 -19.56 15.18
N SER A 71 18.62 -19.65 13.88
CA SER A 71 19.03 -18.63 12.91
C SER A 71 18.22 -17.33 13.06
N GLN A 72 16.93 -17.39 13.37
CA GLN A 72 16.10 -16.21 13.66
C GLN A 72 16.59 -15.46 14.90
N ARG A 73 16.96 -16.19 15.96
CA ARG A 73 17.55 -15.60 17.17
C ARG A 73 18.93 -15.00 16.92
N LEU A 74 19.76 -15.66 16.12
CA LEU A 74 21.05 -15.10 15.73
C LEU A 74 20.85 -13.77 15.00
N LEU A 75 19.92 -13.73 14.04
CA LEU A 75 19.60 -12.49 13.33
C LEU A 75 19.02 -11.42 14.27
N ALA A 76 18.12 -11.78 15.19
CA ALA A 76 17.58 -10.87 16.19
C ALA A 76 18.69 -10.22 17.03
N ARG A 77 19.69 -11.01 17.44
CA ARG A 77 20.87 -10.51 18.18
C ARG A 77 21.73 -9.58 17.34
N GLN A 78 21.94 -9.87 16.05
CA GLN A 78 22.70 -9.02 15.13
C GLN A 78 21.97 -7.71 14.83
N LEU A 79 20.64 -7.70 14.91
CA LEU A 79 19.80 -6.53 14.72
C LEU A 79 19.45 -5.80 16.02
N ARG A 80 20.08 -6.14 17.15
CA ARG A 80 19.97 -5.35 18.40
C ARG A 80 20.44 -3.92 18.11
N GLY A 81 19.52 -2.98 18.13
CA GLY A 81 19.76 -1.59 17.70
C GLY A 81 18.89 -1.15 16.53
N LEU A 82 18.10 -2.05 15.91
CA LEU A 82 17.02 -1.65 15.02
C LEU A 82 15.98 -0.85 15.81
N MET A 83 16.01 0.47 15.65
CA MET A 83 15.03 1.36 16.26
C MET A 83 13.80 1.45 15.36
N SER A 84 12.61 1.50 15.98
CA SER A 84 11.42 1.96 15.26
C SER A 84 11.64 3.41 14.80
N ILE A 85 10.97 3.80 13.71
CA ILE A 85 11.07 5.16 13.17
C ILE A 85 10.79 6.21 14.24
N ASN A 86 9.79 5.98 15.09
CA ASN A 86 9.47 6.84 16.22
C ASN A 86 10.55 6.92 17.28
N ALA A 87 11.01 5.75 17.75
CA ALA A 87 12.04 5.70 18.79
C ALA A 87 13.33 6.37 18.31
N PHE A 88 13.60 6.35 17.01
CA PHE A 88 14.69 7.07 16.38
C PHE A 88 14.41 8.58 16.25
N ALA A 89 13.24 8.94 15.73
CA ALA A 89 12.91 10.32 15.34
C ALA A 89 12.58 11.24 16.52
N GLU A 90 11.80 10.75 17.48
CA GLU A 90 11.26 11.55 18.59
C GLU A 90 12.36 12.18 19.46
N PRO A 91 13.39 11.45 19.95
CA PRO A 91 14.47 12.07 20.72
C PRO A 91 15.29 13.07 19.88
N LEU A 92 15.56 12.76 18.60
CA LEU A 92 16.31 13.63 17.70
C LEU A 92 15.58 14.96 17.45
N LEU A 93 14.27 14.89 17.21
CA LEU A 93 13.42 16.07 17.02
C LEU A 93 13.30 16.88 18.32
N ALA A 94 13.04 16.22 19.44
CA ALA A 94 12.89 16.87 20.74
C ALA A 94 14.17 17.61 21.15
N GLU A 95 15.34 16.99 20.97
CA GLU A 95 16.63 17.62 21.24
C GLU A 95 16.86 18.82 20.32
N ARG A 96 16.60 18.67 19.00
CA ARG A 96 16.79 19.76 18.03
C ARG A 96 15.90 20.96 18.33
N LEU A 97 14.62 20.74 18.62
CA LEU A 97 13.66 21.80 18.93
C LEU A 97 13.99 22.51 20.24
N ARG A 98 14.44 21.76 21.25
CA ARG A 98 14.87 22.34 22.54
C ARG A 98 16.11 23.22 22.38
N ASN A 99 17.12 22.73 21.66
CA ASN A 99 18.39 23.44 21.51
C ASN A 99 18.26 24.68 20.60
N THR A 100 17.39 24.63 19.58
CA THR A 100 17.25 25.71 18.60
C THR A 100 16.22 26.76 19.03
N HIS A 101 15.10 26.33 19.63
CA HIS A 101 13.94 27.19 19.89
C HIS A 101 13.50 27.22 21.36
N GLY A 102 14.18 26.49 22.26
CA GLY A 102 13.73 26.36 23.66
C GLY A 102 12.41 25.60 23.82
N PHE A 103 11.98 24.89 22.78
CA PHE A 103 10.69 24.19 22.76
C PHE A 103 10.76 22.88 23.54
N SER A 104 9.83 22.69 24.50
CA SER A 104 9.83 21.52 25.40
C SER A 104 8.47 20.83 25.52
N ALA A 105 7.49 21.19 24.69
CA ALA A 105 6.18 20.55 24.73
C ALA A 105 6.26 19.09 24.22
N PRO A 106 5.41 18.18 24.73
CA PRO A 106 5.38 16.79 24.29
C PRO A 106 4.97 16.67 22.82
N LEU A 107 5.85 16.10 21.98
CA LEU A 107 5.68 16.06 20.52
C LEU A 107 4.45 15.30 20.02
N ARG A 108 3.97 14.33 20.81
CA ARG A 108 2.77 13.53 20.49
C ARG A 108 1.46 14.15 20.97
N LYS A 109 1.52 15.11 21.90
CA LYS A 109 0.34 15.82 22.44
C LYS A 109 0.29 17.28 22.01
N ALA A 110 1.21 17.65 21.14
CA ALA A 110 1.25 18.92 20.45
C ALA A 110 1.11 18.63 18.96
N GLY A 111 0.37 19.47 18.25
CA GLY A 111 0.14 19.33 16.84
C GLY A 111 0.29 20.63 16.06
N LEU A 112 0.52 20.45 14.77
CA LEU A 112 0.41 21.49 13.77
C LEU A 112 -1.07 21.58 13.36
N VAL A 113 -1.71 22.69 13.72
CA VAL A 113 -3.05 23.05 13.23
C VAL A 113 -2.85 23.91 11.98
N TRP A 114 -3.02 23.30 10.81
CA TRP A 114 -2.83 23.93 9.52
C TRP A 114 -4.18 24.37 8.95
N LEU A 115 -4.42 25.68 8.98
CA LEU A 115 -5.62 26.28 8.42
C LEU A 115 -5.44 26.57 6.92
N LYS A 116 -6.46 26.22 6.14
CA LYS A 116 -6.54 26.47 4.71
C LYS A 116 -7.79 27.26 4.42
N HIS A 117 -7.59 28.37 3.71
CA HIS A 117 -8.65 29.29 3.30
C HIS A 117 -8.82 29.16 1.80
N PHE A 118 -9.96 28.64 1.38
CA PHE A 118 -10.32 28.50 -0.02
C PHE A 118 -11.36 29.55 -0.35
N TYR A 119 -11.08 30.38 -1.35
CA TYR A 119 -12.09 31.27 -1.89
C TYR A 119 -12.87 30.49 -2.95
N THR A 120 -14.15 30.23 -2.70
CA THR A 120 -15.04 29.51 -3.60
C THR A 120 -16.43 30.10 -3.48
N PHE A 121 -17.19 30.14 -4.58
CA PHE A 121 -18.56 30.69 -4.56
C PHE A 121 -18.63 32.05 -3.85
N GLN A 122 -17.70 32.94 -4.20
CA GLN A 122 -17.55 34.29 -3.63
C GLN A 122 -17.34 34.39 -2.10
N VAL A 123 -17.12 33.29 -1.38
CA VAL A 123 -16.90 33.28 0.08
C VAL A 123 -15.63 32.51 0.44
N TYR A 124 -15.02 32.85 1.57
CA TYR A 124 -13.94 32.04 2.12
C TYR A 124 -14.50 30.88 2.93
N VAL A 125 -14.13 29.66 2.53
CA VAL A 125 -14.32 28.44 3.30
C VAL A 125 -13.02 28.10 4.00
N THR A 126 -13.11 27.88 5.32
CA THR A 126 -11.97 27.49 6.14
C THR A 126 -12.05 25.99 6.41
N HIS A 127 -10.93 25.31 6.20
CA HIS A 127 -10.74 23.92 6.60
C HIS A 127 -9.42 23.77 7.35
N HIS A 128 -9.41 22.96 8.41
CA HIS A 128 -8.17 22.63 9.14
C HIS A 128 -7.67 21.22 8.81
N GLU A 129 -6.34 21.09 8.76
CA GLU A 129 -5.66 19.81 8.91
C GLU A 129 -4.91 19.81 10.24
N HIS A 130 -5.11 18.77 11.06
CA HIS A 130 -4.38 18.58 12.31
C HIS A 130 -3.49 17.33 12.24
N ARG A 131 -2.25 17.45 12.73
CA ARG A 131 -1.31 16.34 12.89
C ARG A 131 -0.43 16.58 14.10
N ASN A 132 -0.05 15.53 14.84
CA ASN A 132 0.93 15.72 15.90
C ASN A 132 2.30 16.11 15.33
N LEU A 133 3.16 16.74 16.13
CA LEU A 133 4.44 17.27 15.65
C LEU A 133 5.39 16.16 15.19
N LEU A 134 5.34 14.97 15.81
CA LEU A 134 6.18 13.86 15.39
C LEU A 134 5.80 13.38 13.99
N GLU A 135 4.52 13.18 13.71
CA GLU A 135 3.98 12.81 12.40
C GLU A 135 4.29 13.86 11.33
N ALA A 136 4.09 15.13 11.66
CA ALA A 136 4.38 16.23 10.76
C ALA A 136 5.88 16.28 10.40
N ALA A 137 6.78 16.03 11.36
CA ALA A 137 8.21 15.98 11.11
C ALA A 137 8.63 14.76 10.28
N LEU A 138 8.01 13.58 10.51
CA LEU A 138 8.28 12.36 9.75
C LEU A 138 7.85 12.47 8.29
N GLN A 139 6.74 13.16 8.02
CA GLN A 139 6.30 13.46 6.66
C GLN A 139 7.10 14.56 5.97
N ASN A 140 7.90 15.29 6.74
CA ASN A 140 8.73 16.39 6.30
C ASN A 140 7.88 17.46 5.58
N PHE A 141 8.52 18.49 5.05
CA PHE A 141 7.83 19.61 4.41
C PHE A 141 8.48 19.93 3.07
N SER A 142 7.69 20.39 2.09
CA SER A 142 8.24 20.92 0.84
C SER A 142 9.04 22.20 1.08
N ASP A 143 9.96 22.51 0.17
CA ASP A 143 10.73 23.77 0.19
C ASP A 143 9.85 24.99 -0.06
N GLN A 144 8.70 24.80 -0.71
CA GLN A 144 7.70 25.82 -1.01
C GLN A 144 6.50 25.83 -0.05
N VAL A 145 6.56 25.10 1.08
CA VAL A 145 5.42 25.04 2.01
C VAL A 145 5.02 26.45 2.50
N THR A 146 3.74 26.77 2.39
CA THR A 146 3.16 28.00 2.93
C THR A 146 2.09 27.68 3.97
N PHE A 147 2.13 28.41 5.08
CA PHE A 147 1.12 28.36 6.13
C PHE A 147 0.29 29.63 6.09
N SER A 148 -1.02 29.50 6.34
CA SER A 148 -1.86 30.67 6.56
C SER A 148 -1.38 31.44 7.80
N TRP A 149 -1.70 32.73 7.87
CA TRP A 149 -1.26 33.61 8.95
C TRP A 149 -1.78 33.22 10.35
N ASP A 150 -2.84 32.44 10.39
CA ASP A 150 -3.53 31.92 11.59
C ASP A 150 -3.24 30.42 11.86
N SER A 151 -2.44 29.76 11.03
CA SER A 151 -1.91 28.42 11.35
C SER A 151 -0.93 28.48 12.52
N ALA A 152 -0.99 27.50 13.42
CA ALA A 152 -0.14 27.48 14.61
C ALA A 152 0.17 26.08 15.11
N LEU A 153 1.21 25.97 15.96
CA LEU A 153 1.42 24.78 16.78
C LEU A 153 0.64 24.93 18.08
N ALA A 154 -0.08 23.91 18.53
CA ALA A 154 -0.87 23.94 19.75
C ALA A 154 -0.82 22.59 20.47
N LEU A 155 -1.16 22.57 21.77
CA LEU A 155 -1.47 21.32 22.45
C LEU A 155 -2.84 20.81 22.00
N ASP A 156 -3.07 19.50 22.02
CA ASP A 156 -4.35 18.91 21.57
C ASP A 156 -5.57 19.43 22.35
N THR A 157 -5.37 19.93 23.57
CA THR A 157 -6.41 20.52 24.43
C THR A 157 -6.60 22.03 24.20
N ASP A 158 -5.69 22.67 23.46
CA ASP A 158 -5.56 24.12 23.34
C ASP A 158 -6.05 24.65 21.98
N TRP A 159 -6.78 23.83 21.21
CA TRP A 159 -7.47 24.24 20.01
C TRP A 159 -8.83 23.54 19.86
N THR A 160 -9.77 24.19 19.16
CA THR A 160 -11.09 23.63 18.86
C THR A 160 -11.51 24.03 17.45
N ALA A 161 -12.16 23.11 16.73
CA ALA A 161 -12.80 23.39 15.45
C ALA A 161 -14.31 23.14 15.56
N LEU A 162 -15.10 24.17 15.26
CA LEU A 162 -16.55 24.10 15.21
C LEU A 162 -16.97 24.11 13.74
N LYS A 163 -17.68 23.05 13.31
CA LYS A 163 -18.32 23.05 12.00
C LYS A 163 -19.35 24.17 11.95
N THR A 164 -19.26 25.00 10.93
CA THR A 164 -20.18 26.09 10.65
C THR A 164 -20.58 26.06 9.18
N THR A 165 -21.53 26.91 8.82
CA THR A 165 -21.94 27.11 7.44
C THR A 165 -21.67 28.56 7.09
N VAL A 166 -21.07 28.80 5.94
CA VAL A 166 -20.95 30.13 5.35
C VAL A 166 -21.80 30.19 4.10
N MET A 167 -22.45 31.33 3.87
CA MET A 167 -23.25 31.52 2.67
C MET A 167 -22.33 32.04 1.56
N GLY A 168 -22.14 31.22 0.54
CA GLY A 168 -21.54 31.61 -0.72
C GLY A 168 -22.60 31.93 -1.75
N LYS A 169 -22.16 32.36 -2.92
CA LYS A 169 -23.01 32.65 -4.08
C LYS A 169 -22.57 31.82 -5.26
N THR A 170 -23.53 31.16 -5.89
CA THR A 170 -23.35 30.42 -7.15
C THR A 170 -24.41 30.88 -8.13
N THR A 171 -24.18 30.67 -9.42
CA THR A 171 -25.18 30.96 -10.46
C THR A 171 -26.02 29.71 -10.72
N LEU A 172 -27.31 29.89 -11.01
CA LEU A 172 -28.26 28.79 -11.20
C LEU A 172 -28.27 28.40 -12.69
N GLY A 173 -27.11 27.97 -13.21
CA GLY A 173 -26.93 27.60 -14.62
C GLY A 173 -27.13 28.74 -15.63
N ASP A 174 -27.68 29.89 -15.22
CA ASP A 174 -28.08 31.04 -16.02
C ASP A 174 -27.12 32.22 -15.92
N SER A 175 -25.97 32.05 -15.23
CA SER A 175 -24.85 33.01 -15.06
C SER A 175 -25.15 34.38 -14.44
N GLU A 176 -26.42 34.82 -14.37
CA GLU A 176 -26.82 36.11 -13.81
C GLU A 176 -27.51 35.99 -12.44
N THR A 177 -28.19 34.87 -12.16
CA THR A 177 -28.93 34.70 -10.91
C THR A 177 -28.01 34.14 -9.83
N GLU A 178 -27.44 35.03 -9.01
CA GLU A 178 -26.72 34.63 -7.81
C GLU A 178 -27.69 34.03 -6.78
N VAL A 179 -27.59 32.73 -6.57
CA VAL A 179 -28.27 32.03 -5.47
C VAL A 179 -27.31 31.73 -4.34
N ASP A 180 -27.84 31.87 -3.13
CA ASP A 180 -27.13 31.56 -1.90
C ASP A 180 -26.92 30.04 -1.80
N ILE A 181 -25.66 29.62 -1.74
CA ILE A 181 -25.28 28.23 -1.46
C ILE A 181 -24.66 28.13 -0.08
N ALA A 182 -25.24 27.26 0.74
CA ALA A 182 -24.73 26.92 2.06
C ALA A 182 -23.48 26.03 1.93
N LEU A 183 -22.30 26.56 2.27
CA LEU A 183 -21.04 25.83 2.18
C LEU A 183 -20.54 25.42 3.56
N PRO A 184 -20.12 24.15 3.73
CA PRO A 184 -19.53 23.69 4.98
C PRO A 184 -18.19 24.40 5.20
N SER A 185 -18.03 25.03 6.36
CA SER A 185 -16.81 25.73 6.77
C SER A 185 -16.50 25.44 8.24
N GLU A 186 -15.37 25.91 8.76
CA GLU A 186 -14.95 25.66 10.13
C GLU A 186 -14.50 26.95 10.81
N GLN A 187 -15.03 27.18 12.02
CA GLN A 187 -14.51 28.20 12.90
C GLN A 187 -13.51 27.55 13.86
N VAL A 188 -12.23 27.90 13.71
CA VAL A 188 -11.14 27.31 14.49
C VAL A 188 -10.57 28.32 15.46
N THR A 189 -10.49 27.95 16.74
CA THR A 189 -9.82 28.75 17.78
C THR A 189 -8.58 28.02 18.25
N ILE A 190 -7.42 28.70 18.24
CA ILE A 190 -6.13 28.11 18.58
C ILE A 190 -5.43 28.97 19.63
N LYS A 191 -4.92 28.34 20.69
CA LYS A 191 -3.97 28.96 21.61
C LYS A 191 -2.55 28.51 21.25
N PRO A 192 -1.75 29.37 20.59
CA PRO A 192 -0.50 28.97 19.96
C PRO A 192 0.63 28.73 20.97
N LEU A 193 1.49 27.76 20.68
CA LEU A 193 2.80 27.57 21.32
C LEU A 193 3.83 28.57 20.77
N ALA A 194 4.90 28.80 21.53
CA ALA A 194 5.96 29.76 21.21
C ALA A 194 6.94 29.25 20.12
N LEU A 195 6.41 28.68 19.02
CA LEU A 195 7.15 28.25 17.84
C LEU A 195 6.24 28.34 16.61
N SER A 196 6.66 29.04 15.56
CA SER A 196 5.85 29.18 14.36
C SER A 196 5.90 27.91 13.48
N PRO A 197 4.82 27.59 12.73
CA PRO A 197 4.81 26.49 11.76
C PRO A 197 5.97 26.55 10.77
N THR A 198 6.30 27.74 10.25
CA THR A 198 7.41 27.93 9.30
C THR A 198 8.76 27.60 9.93
N ALA A 199 9.00 28.00 11.17
CA ALA A 199 10.26 27.69 11.87
C ALA A 199 10.36 26.19 12.19
N PHE A 200 9.26 25.57 12.57
CA PHE A 200 9.17 24.13 12.77
C PHE A 200 9.44 23.35 11.47
N ALA A 201 8.80 23.74 10.36
CA ALA A 201 9.00 23.11 9.06
C ALA A 201 10.45 23.20 8.57
N ARG A 202 11.09 24.37 8.72
CA ARG A 202 12.51 24.55 8.43
C ARG A 202 13.39 23.62 9.27
N THR A 203 13.10 23.52 10.56
CA THR A 203 13.86 22.66 11.49
C THR A 203 13.75 21.18 11.09
N CYS A 204 12.57 20.73 10.64
CA CYS A 204 12.37 19.37 10.16
C CYS A 204 13.19 19.10 8.89
N ARG A 205 13.16 20.02 7.93
CA ARG A 205 13.95 19.92 6.68
C ARG A 205 15.46 19.86 6.94
N GLU A 206 15.95 20.69 7.86
CA GLU A 206 17.38 20.74 8.25
C GLU A 206 17.82 19.53 9.07
N LEU A 207 16.91 18.96 9.88
CA LEU A 207 17.20 17.75 10.63
C LEU A 207 17.25 16.53 9.70
N ASP A 208 16.39 16.49 8.67
CA ASP A 208 16.25 15.41 7.68
C ASP A 208 16.19 14.02 8.34
N ILE A 209 15.15 13.83 9.18
CA ILE A 209 14.94 12.58 9.90
C ILE A 209 14.83 11.40 8.92
N GLY A 210 14.20 11.62 7.77
CA GLY A 210 14.06 10.60 6.74
C GLY A 210 15.40 10.09 6.23
N GLN A 211 16.29 10.97 5.79
CA GLN A 211 17.63 10.55 5.34
C GLN A 211 18.44 9.93 6.47
N ARG A 212 18.40 10.50 7.68
CA ARG A 212 19.09 9.92 8.85
C ARG A 212 18.62 8.51 9.18
N TYR A 213 17.33 8.22 9.01
CA TYR A 213 16.82 6.87 9.22
C TYR A 213 17.26 5.91 8.11
N GLN A 214 17.39 6.37 6.86
CA GLN A 214 18.02 5.57 5.80
C GLN A 214 19.47 5.22 6.14
N ASP A 215 20.24 6.20 6.63
CA ASP A 215 21.63 6.00 7.05
C ASP A 215 21.74 5.05 8.25
N HIS A 216 20.76 5.08 9.17
CA HIS A 216 20.64 4.13 10.27
C HIS A 216 20.45 2.70 9.76
N LEU A 217 19.55 2.49 8.80
CA LEU A 217 19.37 1.17 8.16
C LEU A 217 20.64 0.72 7.42
N ASP A 218 21.30 1.63 6.68
CA ASP A 218 22.56 1.33 6.02
C ASP A 218 23.64 0.88 7.00
N THR A 219 23.79 1.59 8.13
CA THR A 219 24.77 1.26 9.16
C THR A 219 24.48 -0.08 9.82
N LEU A 220 23.19 -0.37 10.09
CA LEU A 220 22.79 -1.60 10.77
C LEU A 220 22.94 -2.84 9.89
N PHE A 221 22.63 -2.74 8.59
CA PHE A 221 22.68 -3.88 7.66
C PHE A 221 24.02 -4.02 6.92
N ALA A 222 24.95 -3.06 7.07
CA ALA A 222 26.30 -3.13 6.49
C ALA A 222 27.17 -4.33 6.97
N PRO A 223 27.14 -4.76 8.26
CA PRO A 223 27.98 -5.85 8.72
C PRO A 223 27.66 -7.18 8.03
N SER A 224 28.69 -7.88 7.54
CA SER A 224 28.53 -9.18 6.87
C SER A 224 27.87 -10.24 7.76
N ALA A 225 28.01 -10.13 9.08
CA ALA A 225 27.37 -11.02 10.05
C ALA A 225 25.83 -10.93 10.01
N VAL A 226 25.27 -9.75 9.76
CA VAL A 226 23.81 -9.55 9.61
C VAL A 226 23.31 -10.26 8.37
N ARG A 227 24.00 -10.06 7.23
CA ARG A 227 23.70 -10.75 5.97
C ARG A 227 23.77 -12.27 6.13
N GLN A 228 24.84 -12.79 6.73
CA GLN A 228 25.01 -14.22 6.97
C GLN A 228 23.91 -14.81 7.88
N ALA A 229 23.51 -14.08 8.92
CA ALA A 229 22.41 -14.48 9.78
C ALA A 229 21.07 -14.50 9.01
N ALA A 230 20.81 -13.48 8.17
CA ALA A 230 19.62 -13.43 7.32
C ALA A 230 19.56 -14.56 6.28
N VAL A 231 20.67 -14.81 5.58
CA VAL A 231 20.82 -15.96 4.67
C VAL A 231 20.54 -17.28 5.38
N SER A 232 20.99 -17.42 6.63
CA SER A 232 20.71 -18.63 7.43
C SER A 232 19.22 -18.78 7.72
N VAL A 233 18.50 -17.69 8.00
CA VAL A 233 17.04 -17.70 8.19
C VAL A 233 16.33 -18.13 6.91
N TYR A 234 16.67 -17.54 5.75
CA TYR A 234 16.05 -17.93 4.47
C TYR A 234 16.28 -19.40 4.14
N ARG A 235 17.51 -19.88 4.36
CA ARG A 235 17.89 -21.28 4.13
C ARG A 235 17.16 -22.25 5.06
N ASP A 236 17.14 -21.97 6.36
CA ASP A 236 16.46 -22.83 7.33
C ASP A 236 14.93 -22.77 7.18
N SER A 237 14.39 -21.65 6.70
CA SER A 237 12.97 -21.53 6.35
C SER A 237 12.61 -22.43 5.17
N LEU A 238 13.41 -22.42 4.09
CA LEU A 238 13.22 -23.33 2.96
C LEU A 238 13.34 -24.79 3.40
N ARG A 239 14.28 -25.11 4.30
CA ARG A 239 14.44 -26.45 4.85
C ARG A 239 13.20 -26.91 5.60
N LEU A 240 12.68 -26.08 6.50
CA LEU A 240 11.45 -26.37 7.23
C LEU A 240 10.26 -26.54 6.27
N ALA A 241 10.14 -25.67 5.28
CA ALA A 241 9.09 -25.78 4.28
C ALA A 241 9.16 -27.11 3.50
N ALA A 242 10.37 -27.57 3.18
CA ALA A 242 10.60 -28.85 2.51
C ALA A 242 10.23 -30.05 3.40
N ASP A 243 10.62 -30.03 4.68
CA ASP A 243 10.29 -31.09 5.63
C ASP A 243 8.77 -31.15 5.89
N LEU A 244 8.12 -29.99 6.02
CA LEU A 244 6.66 -29.87 6.17
C LEU A 244 5.90 -30.34 4.91
N ALA A 245 6.40 -30.05 3.72
CA ALA A 245 5.80 -30.54 2.49
C ALA A 245 6.05 -32.06 2.32
N SER A 246 7.20 -32.57 2.78
CA SER A 246 7.54 -34.00 2.74
C SER A 246 6.68 -34.84 3.68
N ILE A 247 6.51 -34.40 4.93
CA ILE A 247 5.67 -35.10 5.91
C ILE A 247 4.19 -35.13 5.48
N ARG A 248 3.75 -34.09 4.75
CA ARG A 248 2.41 -34.02 4.12
C ARG A 248 2.32 -34.76 2.78
N ARG A 249 3.41 -35.38 2.31
CA ARG A 249 3.51 -36.10 1.02
C ARG A 249 3.19 -35.23 -0.21
N GLN A 250 3.59 -33.96 -0.16
CA GLN A 250 3.35 -32.95 -1.20
C GLN A 250 4.52 -32.77 -2.17
N LEU A 251 5.68 -33.40 -1.89
CA LEU A 251 6.86 -33.37 -2.75
C LEU A 251 7.18 -34.77 -3.29
N ASP A 252 7.54 -34.83 -4.56
CA ASP A 252 8.14 -36.01 -5.17
C ASP A 252 9.68 -35.99 -5.04
N GLY A 253 10.35 -37.03 -5.54
CA GLY A 253 11.80 -37.13 -5.48
C GLY A 253 12.53 -36.02 -6.24
N SER A 254 11.99 -35.58 -7.39
CA SER A 254 12.62 -34.54 -8.21
C SER A 254 12.54 -33.16 -7.56
N ALA A 255 11.41 -32.86 -6.92
CA ALA A 255 11.19 -31.66 -6.13
C ALA A 255 12.10 -31.63 -4.91
N LEU A 256 12.26 -32.76 -4.21
CA LEU A 256 13.17 -32.89 -3.07
C LEU A 256 14.63 -32.66 -3.47
N ASP A 257 15.06 -33.21 -4.61
CA ASP A 257 16.43 -33.02 -5.09
C ASP A 257 16.69 -31.57 -5.49
N ALA A 258 15.74 -30.90 -6.14
CA ALA A 258 15.84 -29.47 -6.46
C ALA A 258 16.00 -28.59 -5.21
N VAL A 259 15.25 -28.88 -4.14
CA VAL A 259 15.36 -28.16 -2.87
C VAL A 259 16.67 -28.49 -2.14
N ARG A 260 17.10 -29.76 -2.12
CA ARG A 260 18.39 -30.16 -1.53
C ARG A 260 19.57 -29.49 -2.23
N SER A 261 19.49 -29.35 -3.54
CA SER A 261 20.46 -28.63 -4.37
C SER A 261 20.57 -27.15 -3.94
N LEU A 262 19.42 -26.46 -3.77
CA LEU A 262 19.40 -25.09 -3.25
C LEU A 262 19.93 -24.98 -1.81
N LEU A 263 19.60 -25.93 -0.94
CA LEU A 263 20.08 -25.95 0.45
C LEU A 263 21.60 -26.18 0.59
N SER A 264 22.25 -26.74 -0.43
CA SER A 264 23.69 -27.02 -0.44
C SER A 264 24.50 -25.91 -1.12
N ASP A 265 24.17 -25.56 -2.36
CA ASP A 265 24.99 -24.69 -3.21
C ASP A 265 24.31 -23.35 -3.58
N GLY A 266 23.07 -23.10 -3.13
CA GLY A 266 22.37 -21.80 -3.23
C GLY A 266 22.02 -21.26 -4.64
N SER A 267 22.61 -21.86 -5.67
CA SER A 267 22.60 -21.37 -7.06
C SER A 267 22.35 -22.48 -8.10
N ALA A 268 22.19 -23.73 -7.66
CA ALA A 268 22.20 -24.89 -8.54
C ALA A 268 20.85 -25.19 -9.23
N SER A 269 19.75 -24.59 -8.78
CA SER A 269 18.43 -24.70 -9.43
C SER A 269 17.97 -23.33 -9.94
N PRO A 270 17.41 -23.21 -11.16
CA PRO A 270 16.91 -21.94 -11.65
C PRO A 270 15.76 -21.45 -10.78
N CYS A 271 15.89 -20.22 -10.26
CA CYS A 271 14.82 -19.57 -9.50
C CYS A 271 14.25 -18.40 -10.29
N ARG A 272 12.95 -18.16 -10.15
CA ARG A 272 12.25 -17.04 -10.77
C ARG A 272 11.40 -16.32 -9.73
N GLN A 273 11.25 -15.02 -9.88
CA GLN A 273 10.32 -14.22 -9.09
C GLN A 273 8.96 -14.20 -9.79
N LEU A 274 7.88 -14.31 -9.00
CA LEU A 274 6.51 -14.28 -9.48
C LEU A 274 5.99 -12.84 -9.63
N SER A 275 5.26 -12.56 -10.71
CA SER A 275 4.52 -11.32 -10.90
C SER A 275 3.09 -11.60 -11.33
N LEU A 276 2.14 -10.81 -10.83
CA LEU A 276 0.73 -10.85 -11.25
C LEU A 276 0.31 -9.43 -11.63
N PHE A 277 -0.39 -9.25 -12.75
CA PHE A 277 -0.85 -7.94 -13.24
C PHE A 277 0.26 -6.89 -13.38
N GLY A 278 1.48 -7.32 -13.73
CA GLY A 278 2.67 -6.47 -13.81
C GLY A 278 3.25 -6.03 -12.44
N VAL A 279 2.71 -6.55 -11.34
CA VAL A 279 3.22 -6.29 -9.98
C VAL A 279 4.13 -7.43 -9.55
N THR A 280 5.40 -7.13 -9.32
CA THR A 280 6.38 -8.12 -8.83
C THR A 280 6.12 -8.42 -7.36
N LEU A 281 6.00 -9.71 -7.02
CA LEU A 281 5.72 -10.16 -5.67
C LEU A 281 7.04 -10.42 -4.91
N HIS A 282 7.18 -9.79 -3.76
CA HIS A 282 8.32 -9.98 -2.86
C HIS A 282 8.24 -11.34 -2.18
N GLU A 283 9.37 -12.03 -2.00
CA GLU A 283 9.49 -13.34 -1.34
C GLU A 283 8.73 -14.52 -2.02
N ALA A 284 7.94 -14.26 -3.07
CA ALA A 284 7.24 -15.27 -3.85
C ALA A 284 8.15 -15.80 -4.96
N VAL A 285 8.71 -16.99 -4.72
CA VAL A 285 9.74 -17.59 -5.59
C VAL A 285 9.22 -18.86 -6.25
N ILE A 286 9.52 -19.01 -7.53
CA ILE A 286 9.36 -20.25 -8.28
C ILE A 286 10.72 -20.93 -8.39
N ILE A 287 10.80 -22.21 -8.04
CA ILE A 287 11.99 -23.04 -8.18
C ILE A 287 11.72 -24.05 -9.30
N GLU A 288 12.53 -24.02 -10.35
CA GLU A 288 12.46 -24.99 -11.45
C GLU A 288 13.08 -26.33 -11.03
N THR A 289 12.47 -27.45 -11.40
CA THR A 289 12.99 -28.80 -11.12
C THR A 289 13.59 -29.45 -12.38
N VAL A 290 14.37 -30.52 -12.21
CA VAL A 290 15.08 -31.21 -13.32
C VAL A 290 14.13 -32.03 -14.21
N ALA A 291 12.95 -32.38 -13.70
CA ALA A 291 11.84 -32.99 -14.43
C ALA A 291 10.81 -31.88 -14.78
N PRO A 292 9.87 -32.08 -15.73
CA PRO A 292 8.83 -31.08 -15.98
C PRO A 292 8.00 -30.85 -14.71
N GLY A 293 8.24 -29.73 -14.05
CA GLY A 293 7.61 -29.35 -12.78
C GLY A 293 8.21 -28.07 -12.22
N LEU A 294 7.46 -27.42 -11.33
CA LEU A 294 7.90 -26.23 -10.62
C LEU A 294 7.41 -26.25 -9.17
N LEU A 295 8.16 -25.61 -8.29
CA LEU A 295 7.78 -25.41 -6.90
C LEU A 295 7.49 -23.94 -6.64
N LEU A 296 6.37 -23.63 -5.99
CA LEU A 296 6.06 -22.30 -5.50
C LEU A 296 6.41 -22.21 -4.01
N LEU A 297 7.26 -21.26 -3.68
CA LEU A 297 7.60 -20.87 -2.30
C LEU A 297 6.85 -19.58 -1.94
N LEU A 298 5.92 -19.67 -0.99
CA LEU A 298 5.20 -18.53 -0.38
C LEU A 298 5.39 -18.56 1.15
N PRO A 299 6.43 -17.90 1.69
CA PRO A 299 6.68 -17.83 3.13
C PRO A 299 5.47 -17.37 3.95
N GLY A 300 5.22 -18.00 5.10
CA GLY A 300 4.12 -17.67 6.02
C GLY A 300 2.71 -18.10 5.59
N GLN A 301 2.55 -18.70 4.41
CA GLN A 301 1.32 -19.42 4.06
C GLN A 301 1.26 -20.79 4.74
N GLN A 302 0.06 -21.31 5.00
CA GLN A 302 -0.11 -22.63 5.65
C GLN A 302 0.57 -23.77 4.87
N GLN A 303 0.61 -23.66 3.55
CA GLN A 303 1.39 -24.51 2.65
C GLN A 303 2.48 -23.66 2.00
N THR A 304 3.62 -23.52 2.70
CA THR A 304 4.72 -22.65 2.29
C THR A 304 5.39 -23.09 0.99
N LEU A 305 5.48 -24.39 0.73
CA LEU A 305 6.10 -24.94 -0.47
C LEU A 305 5.14 -25.92 -1.15
N ARG A 306 4.83 -25.71 -2.43
CA ARG A 306 3.86 -26.50 -3.19
C ARG A 306 4.41 -26.87 -4.56
N ALA A 307 4.17 -28.11 -4.99
CA ALA A 307 4.59 -28.61 -6.29
C ALA A 307 3.48 -28.50 -7.33
N PHE A 308 3.85 -28.13 -8.55
CA PHE A 308 2.98 -27.99 -9.71
C PHE A 308 3.62 -28.61 -10.94
N ALA A 309 2.79 -29.15 -11.84
CA ALA A 309 3.27 -29.76 -13.08
C ALA A 309 3.84 -28.73 -14.07
N ASN A 310 3.26 -27.52 -14.12
CA ASN A 310 3.64 -26.43 -15.02
C ASN A 310 3.04 -25.10 -14.55
N LEU A 311 3.33 -24.03 -15.29
CA LEU A 311 2.87 -22.67 -14.98
C LEU A 311 1.34 -22.53 -15.05
N ASP A 312 0.68 -23.24 -15.97
CA ASP A 312 -0.77 -23.21 -16.12
C ASP A 312 -1.48 -23.82 -14.90
N ALA A 313 -0.94 -24.91 -14.35
CA ALA A 313 -1.46 -25.54 -13.13
C ALA A 313 -1.27 -24.62 -11.92
N LEU A 314 -0.13 -23.93 -11.83
CA LEU A 314 0.10 -22.91 -10.80
C LEU A 314 -0.90 -21.76 -10.93
N HIS A 315 -1.09 -21.23 -12.14
CA HIS A 315 -2.04 -20.16 -12.42
C HIS A 315 -3.46 -20.53 -12.02
N GLY A 316 -3.94 -21.70 -12.46
CA GLY A 316 -5.27 -22.21 -12.12
C GLY A 316 -5.48 -22.37 -10.62
N GLN A 317 -4.46 -22.84 -9.90
CA GLN A 317 -4.54 -23.00 -8.45
C GLN A 317 -4.52 -21.65 -7.71
N LEU A 318 -3.64 -20.71 -8.08
CA LEU A 318 -3.62 -19.38 -7.48
C LEU A 318 -4.94 -18.64 -7.70
N ARG A 319 -5.58 -18.81 -8.87
CA ARG A 319 -6.93 -18.27 -9.12
C ARG A 319 -7.94 -18.78 -8.11
N SER A 320 -7.89 -20.07 -7.78
CA SER A 320 -8.78 -20.67 -6.78
C SER A 320 -8.45 -20.19 -5.37
N ASP A 321 -7.17 -20.16 -5.01
CA ASP A 321 -6.74 -19.82 -3.65
C ASP A 321 -7.05 -18.35 -3.32
N LEU A 322 -6.92 -17.44 -4.30
CA LEU A 322 -7.19 -16.00 -4.13
C LEU A 322 -8.68 -15.66 -3.95
N LEU A 323 -9.59 -16.61 -4.16
CA LEU A 323 -11.01 -16.44 -3.82
C LEU A 323 -11.26 -16.52 -2.31
N ASP A 324 -10.42 -17.27 -1.58
CA ASP A 324 -10.49 -17.37 -0.13
C ASP A 324 -9.98 -16.08 0.54
N ALA A 325 -10.80 -15.50 1.43
CA ALA A 325 -10.48 -14.24 2.09
C ALA A 325 -9.23 -14.33 2.98
N THR A 326 -8.99 -15.49 3.62
CA THR A 326 -7.84 -15.66 4.53
C THR A 326 -6.54 -15.77 3.74
N PHE A 327 -6.53 -16.58 2.68
CA PHE A 327 -5.40 -16.70 1.77
C PHE A 327 -5.10 -15.36 1.10
N ARG A 328 -6.11 -14.70 0.54
CA ARG A 328 -5.97 -13.39 -0.12
C ARG A 328 -5.39 -12.33 0.82
N ARG A 329 -5.87 -12.25 2.07
CA ARG A 329 -5.34 -11.31 3.07
C ARG A 329 -3.85 -11.51 3.31
N ARG A 330 -3.40 -12.76 3.52
CA ARG A 330 -1.98 -13.10 3.69
C ARG A 330 -1.18 -12.90 2.41
N PHE A 331 -1.78 -13.12 1.25
CA PHE A 331 -1.14 -12.93 -0.04
C PHE A 331 -0.76 -11.46 -0.29
N MET A 332 -1.52 -10.51 0.27
CA MET A 332 -1.20 -9.07 0.18
C MET A 332 0.15 -8.72 0.83
N ASP A 333 0.70 -9.57 1.70
CA ASP A 333 2.00 -9.34 2.32
C ASP A 333 3.16 -9.40 1.32
N PHE A 334 2.99 -10.11 0.20
CA PHE A 334 3.96 -10.17 -0.90
C PHE A 334 3.88 -8.95 -1.84
N VAL A 335 2.78 -8.19 -1.78
CA VAL A 335 2.55 -7.04 -2.67
C VAL A 335 3.21 -5.78 -2.08
N PRO A 336 4.01 -5.03 -2.87
CA PRO A 336 4.61 -3.77 -2.42
C PRO A 336 3.55 -2.80 -1.87
N SER A 337 3.79 -2.19 -0.70
CA SER A 337 2.80 -1.34 -0.01
C SER A 337 2.14 -0.28 -0.91
N ALA A 338 2.94 0.39 -1.75
CA ALA A 338 2.49 1.44 -2.67
C ALA A 338 1.54 0.94 -3.78
N GLN A 339 1.59 -0.36 -4.10
CA GLN A 339 0.81 -0.96 -5.19
C GLN A 339 -0.38 -1.78 -4.67
N ARG A 340 -0.53 -1.97 -3.35
CA ARG A 340 -1.58 -2.82 -2.75
C ARG A 340 -3.00 -2.43 -3.13
N VAL A 341 -3.32 -1.13 -3.15
CA VAL A 341 -4.68 -0.65 -3.53
C VAL A 341 -4.98 -1.01 -4.98
N GLN A 342 -4.06 -0.67 -5.87
CA GLN A 342 -4.18 -0.95 -7.30
C GLN A 342 -4.24 -2.46 -7.56
N PHE A 343 -3.41 -3.23 -6.85
CA PHE A 343 -3.39 -4.68 -6.92
C PHE A 343 -4.72 -5.29 -6.45
N SER A 344 -5.23 -4.91 -5.26
CA SER A 344 -6.52 -5.41 -4.75
C SER A 344 -7.67 -5.05 -5.70
N SER A 345 -7.69 -3.82 -6.21
CA SER A 345 -8.71 -3.37 -7.17
C SER A 345 -8.67 -4.21 -8.46
N ARG A 346 -7.49 -4.39 -9.08
CA ARG A 346 -7.32 -5.24 -10.27
C ARG A 346 -7.67 -6.69 -9.97
N LEU A 347 -7.23 -7.21 -8.84
CA LEU A 347 -7.50 -8.58 -8.42
C LEU A 347 -9.00 -8.83 -8.31
N ARG A 348 -9.75 -7.92 -7.66
CA ARG A 348 -11.22 -7.99 -7.54
C ARG A 348 -11.91 -7.90 -8.89
N GLN A 349 -11.56 -6.91 -9.71
CA GLN A 349 -12.14 -6.73 -11.04
C GLN A 349 -11.91 -7.95 -11.95
N ASN A 350 -10.82 -8.69 -11.76
CA ASN A 350 -10.50 -9.85 -12.61
C ASN A 350 -11.01 -11.19 -12.05
N LEU A 351 -10.99 -11.38 -10.72
CA LEU A 351 -11.37 -12.66 -10.10
C LEU A 351 -12.81 -12.71 -9.61
N ASP A 352 -13.35 -11.61 -9.07
CA ASP A 352 -14.68 -11.59 -8.48
C ASP A 352 -15.76 -11.46 -9.55
N ALA A 353 -16.75 -12.35 -9.52
CA ALA A 353 -17.85 -12.36 -10.47
C ALA A 353 -18.66 -11.06 -10.40
N SER A 354 -18.98 -10.56 -9.19
CA SER A 354 -19.74 -9.31 -9.03
C SER A 354 -18.87 -8.08 -9.23
N GLY A 355 -17.59 -8.15 -8.85
CA GLY A 355 -16.60 -7.07 -9.04
C GLY A 355 -16.64 -6.03 -7.92
N ASP A 356 -17.49 -6.22 -6.91
CA ASP A 356 -17.73 -5.31 -5.79
C ASP A 356 -17.79 -6.03 -4.42
N THR A 357 -17.59 -7.36 -4.37
CA THR A 357 -17.62 -8.11 -3.11
C THR A 357 -16.52 -7.63 -2.17
N PRO A 358 -16.82 -7.36 -0.89
CA PRO A 358 -15.81 -6.94 0.10
C PRO A 358 -14.61 -7.90 0.20
N ASP A 359 -13.42 -7.33 0.45
CA ASP A 359 -12.15 -8.07 0.50
C ASP A 359 -12.06 -9.08 1.67
N ASP A 360 -12.93 -8.98 2.67
CA ASP A 360 -13.01 -9.87 3.83
C ASP A 360 -13.95 -11.08 3.62
N GLN A 361 -14.63 -11.15 2.47
CA GLN A 361 -15.54 -12.25 2.12
C GLN A 361 -14.96 -13.16 1.04
N ALA A 362 -15.47 -14.39 0.94
CA ALA A 362 -15.10 -15.30 -0.14
C ALA A 362 -15.70 -14.82 -1.46
N TRP A 363 -14.92 -14.85 -2.54
CA TRP A 363 -15.36 -14.42 -3.87
C TRP A 363 -15.83 -15.59 -4.74
N LEU A 364 -16.69 -15.29 -5.70
CA LEU A 364 -17.08 -16.23 -6.74
C LEU A 364 -16.23 -16.01 -7.98
N LEU A 365 -15.73 -17.09 -8.58
CA LEU A 365 -14.85 -17.01 -9.75
C LEU A 365 -15.57 -16.42 -10.96
N ARG A 366 -15.03 -15.33 -11.50
CA ARG A 366 -15.46 -14.72 -12.77
C ARG A 366 -15.10 -15.62 -13.97
N ASN A 367 -16.02 -15.69 -14.93
CA ASN A 367 -15.78 -16.37 -16.21
C ASN A 367 -14.66 -15.67 -16.99
N GLY A 368 -13.69 -16.44 -17.48
CA GLY A 368 -12.53 -15.90 -18.21
C GLY A 368 -11.49 -15.20 -17.33
N ALA A 369 -11.57 -15.29 -16.00
CA ALA A 369 -10.60 -14.66 -15.10
C ALA A 369 -9.15 -15.07 -15.43
N ASP A 370 -8.26 -14.10 -15.45
CA ASP A 370 -6.82 -14.28 -15.66
C ASP A 370 -6.06 -13.44 -14.62
N LEU A 371 -4.98 -14.00 -14.07
CA LEU A 371 -4.08 -13.30 -13.16
C LEU A 371 -2.97 -12.53 -13.87
N HIS A 372 -2.84 -12.67 -15.19
CA HIS A 372 -1.73 -12.17 -15.98
C HIS A 372 -0.40 -12.52 -15.31
N LEU A 373 -0.19 -13.83 -15.10
CA LEU A 373 0.94 -14.36 -14.37
C LEU A 373 2.20 -14.32 -15.23
N GLU A 374 3.22 -13.65 -14.72
CA GLU A 374 4.54 -13.51 -15.36
C GLU A 374 5.64 -13.96 -14.40
N THR A 375 6.81 -14.30 -14.96
CA THR A 375 7.97 -14.74 -14.17
C THR A 375 9.28 -14.14 -14.66
N SER A 376 10.08 -13.64 -13.74
CA SER A 376 11.39 -13.02 -14.02
C SER A 376 12.52 -13.85 -13.44
N PRO A 377 13.60 -14.15 -14.17
CA PRO A 377 14.70 -14.97 -13.65
C PRO A 377 15.43 -14.26 -12.50
N ILE A 378 15.73 -15.00 -11.44
CA ILE A 378 16.61 -14.55 -10.36
C ILE A 378 18.04 -14.89 -10.75
N THR A 379 18.87 -13.87 -10.97
CA THR A 379 20.27 -14.04 -11.34
C THR A 379 21.18 -14.03 -10.11
N GLY A 380 21.91 -15.11 -9.86
CA GLY A 380 22.84 -15.23 -8.73
C GLY A 380 22.38 -16.21 -7.66
N ASP A 381 22.92 -16.09 -6.45
CA ASP A 381 22.50 -16.88 -5.28
C ASP A 381 21.11 -16.44 -4.80
N LEU A 382 20.21 -17.40 -4.58
CA LEU A 382 18.83 -17.13 -4.17
C LEU A 382 18.76 -16.36 -2.84
N TYR A 383 19.60 -16.70 -1.88
CA TYR A 383 19.53 -16.15 -0.53
C TYR A 383 20.09 -14.73 -0.48
N ASP A 384 21.14 -14.45 -1.25
CA ASP A 384 21.64 -13.08 -1.42
C ASP A 384 20.59 -12.20 -2.13
N PHE A 385 19.94 -12.72 -3.17
CA PHE A 385 18.84 -12.02 -3.84
C PHE A 385 17.71 -11.70 -2.86
N LEU A 386 17.25 -12.68 -2.09
CA LEU A 386 16.18 -12.48 -1.10
C LEU A 386 16.57 -11.45 -0.04
N HIS A 387 17.82 -11.46 0.43
CA HIS A 387 18.31 -10.46 1.37
C HIS A 387 18.30 -9.05 0.78
N ASP A 388 18.78 -8.90 -0.46
CA ASP A 388 18.86 -7.60 -1.13
C ASP A 388 17.46 -7.05 -1.46
N ASP A 389 16.56 -7.90 -1.94
CA ASP A 389 15.15 -7.54 -2.19
C ASP A 389 14.47 -7.10 -0.89
N HIS A 390 14.68 -7.83 0.20
CA HIS A 390 14.10 -7.53 1.51
C HIS A 390 14.62 -6.19 2.07
N LEU A 391 15.93 -5.95 2.00
CA LEU A 391 16.53 -4.69 2.45
C LEU A 391 16.07 -3.50 1.58
N ALA A 392 15.99 -3.69 0.26
CA ALA A 392 15.48 -2.67 -0.66
C ALA A 392 14.02 -2.34 -0.38
N ARG A 393 13.20 -3.36 -0.08
CA ARG A 393 11.79 -3.18 0.32
C ARG A 393 11.68 -2.44 1.64
N LEU A 394 12.42 -2.84 2.67
CA LEU A 394 12.45 -2.20 3.99
C LEU A 394 12.78 -0.72 3.87
N LYS A 395 13.85 -0.37 3.14
CA LYS A 395 14.24 1.02 2.91
C LYS A 395 13.17 1.82 2.19
N ARG A 396 12.62 1.26 1.10
CA ARG A 396 11.60 1.93 0.28
C ARG A 396 10.34 2.24 1.07
N GLU A 397 9.86 1.29 1.86
CA GLU A 397 8.68 1.49 2.69
C GLU A 397 8.98 2.41 3.89
N ALA A 398 10.17 2.34 4.49
CA ALA A 398 10.59 3.31 5.51
C ALA A 398 10.63 4.76 4.98
N ARG A 399 11.06 4.98 3.72
CA ARG A 399 11.02 6.31 3.07
C ARG A 399 9.62 6.88 2.88
N GLN A 400 8.57 6.05 2.89
CA GLN A 400 7.19 6.54 2.81
C GLN A 400 6.71 7.11 4.15
N VAL A 401 7.25 6.59 5.26
CA VAL A 401 6.89 7.00 6.62
C VAL A 401 7.81 8.13 7.10
N ALA A 402 9.13 7.91 7.04
CA ALA A 402 10.16 8.90 7.34
C ALA A 402 10.73 9.45 6.03
N VAL A 403 10.13 10.53 5.54
CA VAL A 403 10.38 11.09 4.21
C VAL A 403 11.68 11.91 4.21
N PRO A 404 12.70 11.55 3.41
CA PRO A 404 13.90 12.36 3.26
C PRO A 404 13.56 13.76 2.73
N THR A 405 14.32 14.78 3.12
CA THR A 405 14.07 16.18 2.68
C THR A 405 14.12 16.33 1.16
N ALA A 406 14.90 15.49 0.47
CA ALA A 406 14.97 15.44 -0.99
C ALA A 406 13.69 14.87 -1.65
N ASP A 407 12.94 14.02 -0.93
CA ASP A 407 11.70 13.37 -1.40
C ASP A 407 10.43 14.12 -0.90
N ALA A 408 10.64 15.18 -0.11
CA ALA A 408 9.61 16.01 0.49
C ALA A 408 9.10 17.05 -0.52
N ASP A 409 8.19 16.61 -1.39
CA ASP A 409 7.42 17.45 -2.31
C ASP A 409 5.92 17.42 -1.93
N GLU A 410 5.20 18.50 -2.20
CA GLU A 410 3.78 18.67 -1.90
C GLU A 410 2.90 17.71 -2.73
N LEU A 411 3.28 17.43 -3.98
CA LEU A 411 2.61 16.42 -4.82
C LEU A 411 2.84 15.01 -4.28
N ALA A 412 4.08 14.71 -3.92
CA ALA A 412 4.43 13.43 -3.32
C ALA A 412 3.74 13.24 -1.95
N TYR A 413 3.53 14.31 -1.18
CA TYR A 413 2.78 14.30 0.06
C TYR A 413 1.29 14.02 -0.16
N LYS A 414 0.63 14.66 -1.14
CA LYS A 414 -0.78 14.41 -1.48
C LYS A 414 -0.98 12.95 -1.94
N ALA A 415 -0.07 12.43 -2.77
CA ALA A 415 -0.09 11.03 -3.21
C ALA A 415 0.05 10.03 -2.04
N ARG A 416 0.99 10.29 -1.10
CA ARG A 416 1.16 9.48 0.12
C ARG A 416 -0.08 9.55 1.02
N LYS A 417 -0.63 10.75 1.25
CA LYS A 417 -1.85 10.96 2.05
C LYS A 417 -3.05 10.19 1.48
N ALA A 418 -3.23 10.19 0.16
CA ALA A 418 -4.28 9.45 -0.52
C ALA A 418 -4.09 7.93 -0.42
N LEU A 419 -2.85 7.43 -0.54
CA LEU A 419 -2.51 6.03 -0.32
C LEU A 419 -2.86 5.59 1.11
N TRP A 420 -2.52 6.40 2.11
CA TRP A 420 -2.78 6.08 3.53
C TRP A 420 -4.27 6.03 3.85
N ASN A 421 -5.03 7.02 3.38
CA ASN A 421 -6.49 7.06 3.56
C ASN A 421 -7.20 5.86 2.90
N ARG A 422 -6.66 5.34 1.79
CA ARG A 422 -7.28 4.24 1.01
C ARG A 422 -6.90 2.83 1.46
N VAL A 423 -5.68 2.62 1.98
CA VAL A 423 -5.23 1.29 2.44
C VAL A 423 -5.79 0.97 3.84
N GLY A 424 -6.48 1.91 4.50
CA GLY A 424 -6.85 1.74 5.91
C GLY A 424 -5.62 1.59 6.80
N LEU A 425 -4.49 2.17 6.36
CA LEU A 425 -3.27 2.23 7.14
C LEU A 425 -3.49 3.34 8.17
N ASP A 426 -4.09 2.95 9.29
CA ASP A 426 -4.28 3.81 10.44
C ASP A 426 -2.95 4.52 10.79
N ALA A 427 -3.08 5.68 11.44
CA ALA A 427 -2.00 6.41 12.11
C ALA A 427 -1.02 5.51 12.93
N LEU A 428 -1.42 4.28 13.22
CA LEU A 428 -0.68 3.19 13.85
C LEU A 428 0.54 2.62 13.09
N MET A 429 0.71 2.83 11.78
CA MET A 429 2.00 2.53 11.14
C MET A 429 3.12 3.47 11.60
N ILE A 430 2.74 4.67 12.08
CA ILE A 430 3.63 5.69 12.65
C ILE A 430 3.90 5.39 14.12
N ALA A 431 3.93 4.13 14.53
CA ALA A 431 3.86 3.77 15.95
C ALA A 431 4.87 2.68 16.35
N GLY A 432 5.03 1.62 15.55
CA GLY A 432 6.02 0.61 15.90
C GLY A 432 6.36 -0.41 14.84
N MET A 433 7.50 -0.20 14.18
CA MET A 433 8.29 -1.22 13.46
C MET A 433 7.52 -2.20 12.56
N PHE A 434 6.30 -1.89 12.14
CA PHE A 434 5.58 -2.66 11.15
C PHE A 434 5.66 -1.89 9.85
N VAL A 435 6.88 -1.88 9.29
CA VAL A 435 7.02 -1.70 7.84
C VAL A 435 6.51 -3.02 7.25
N PRO A 436 5.40 -3.05 6.49
CA PRO A 436 4.90 -4.28 5.87
C PRO A 436 5.97 -5.07 5.10
N ALA A 437 7.08 -4.42 4.74
CA ALA A 437 8.29 -4.95 4.15
C ALA A 437 9.03 -6.03 4.92
N LEU A 438 8.88 -6.10 6.24
CA LEU A 438 9.62 -7.05 7.07
C LEU A 438 9.19 -8.51 6.82
N GLY A 439 8.14 -8.75 6.04
CA GLY A 439 7.78 -10.08 5.58
C GLY A 439 7.48 -11.04 6.74
N THR A 440 7.20 -12.30 6.40
CA THR A 440 6.77 -13.28 7.40
C THR A 440 7.94 -13.77 8.27
N LEU A 441 9.16 -13.75 7.71
CA LEU A 441 10.36 -14.22 8.39
C LEU A 441 10.90 -13.25 9.44
N MET A 442 10.87 -11.94 9.22
CA MET A 442 11.32 -10.99 10.24
C MET A 442 10.30 -10.81 11.37
N THR A 443 9.02 -11.12 11.14
CA THR A 443 8.00 -11.09 12.19
C THR A 443 8.40 -12.03 13.35
N ALA A 444 8.90 -13.23 13.04
CA ALA A 444 9.43 -14.16 14.04
C ALA A 444 10.72 -13.64 14.71
N VAL A 445 11.60 -12.96 13.96
CA VAL A 445 12.82 -12.34 14.49
C VAL A 445 12.47 -11.29 15.56
N ILE A 446 11.44 -10.48 15.32
CA ILE A 446 10.93 -9.47 16.27
C ILE A 446 10.35 -10.15 17.52
N ALA A 447 9.55 -11.21 17.33
CA ALA A 447 8.99 -11.96 18.45
C ALA A 447 10.11 -12.53 19.37
N TYR A 448 11.17 -13.07 18.77
CA TYR A 448 12.33 -13.55 19.55
C TYR A 448 13.16 -12.42 20.16
N GLN A 449 13.22 -11.24 19.53
CA GLN A 449 13.85 -10.06 20.13
C GLN A 449 13.13 -9.63 21.41
N LEU A 450 11.79 -9.56 21.39
CA LEU A 450 10.98 -9.24 22.57
C LEU A 450 11.18 -10.27 23.70
N LEU A 451 11.21 -11.55 23.36
CA LEU A 451 11.49 -12.61 24.35
C LEU A 451 12.91 -12.49 24.93
N ASP A 452 13.90 -12.12 24.12
CA ASP A 452 15.30 -11.93 24.51
C ASP A 452 15.53 -10.65 25.33
N GLU A 453 14.62 -9.68 25.28
CA GLU A 453 14.66 -8.48 26.13
C GLU A 453 14.01 -8.73 27.50
N ALA A 454 12.93 -9.52 27.54
CA ALA A 454 12.16 -9.76 28.76
C ALA A 454 12.63 -10.96 29.59
N TYR A 455 13.11 -12.03 28.95
CA TYR A 455 13.35 -13.33 29.58
C TYR A 455 14.78 -13.83 29.36
N GLU A 456 15.35 -14.47 30.38
CA GLU A 456 16.66 -15.11 30.31
C GLU A 456 16.47 -16.64 30.39
N GLY A 457 17.13 -17.39 29.50
CA GLY A 457 17.02 -18.85 29.45
C GLY A 457 15.72 -19.38 28.85
N TYR A 458 14.93 -18.54 28.16
CA TYR A 458 13.67 -18.92 27.49
C TYR A 458 13.87 -19.96 26.37
N GLU A 459 15.12 -20.23 26.03
CA GLU A 459 15.51 -20.98 24.85
C GLU A 459 15.47 -22.48 25.13
N ALA A 460 15.52 -22.83 26.42
CA ALA A 460 15.23 -24.16 26.94
C ALA A 460 13.72 -24.40 27.15
N TRP A 461 12.87 -23.39 26.92
CA TRP A 461 11.43 -23.51 27.15
C TRP A 461 10.73 -24.22 25.98
N GLN A 462 9.63 -24.91 26.30
CA GLN A 462 8.80 -25.51 25.26
C GLN A 462 8.13 -24.42 24.42
N VAL A 463 7.63 -24.77 23.23
CA VAL A 463 7.01 -23.76 22.35
C VAL A 463 5.76 -23.15 23.00
N GLY A 464 4.99 -23.95 23.75
CA GLY A 464 3.83 -23.47 24.51
C GLY A 464 4.21 -22.41 25.55
N ASP A 465 5.28 -22.63 26.31
CA ASP A 465 5.79 -21.67 27.30
C ASP A 465 6.19 -20.32 26.64
N ARG A 466 6.79 -20.38 25.44
CA ARG A 466 7.21 -19.18 24.68
C ARG A 466 6.02 -18.40 24.13
N HIS A 467 5.02 -19.11 23.61
CA HIS A 467 3.78 -18.50 23.14
C HIS A 467 3.03 -17.82 24.30
N GLU A 468 2.96 -18.50 25.45
CA GLU A 468 2.39 -17.95 26.68
C GLU A 468 3.15 -16.71 27.17
N ALA A 469 4.49 -16.75 27.18
CA ALA A 469 5.33 -15.60 27.56
C ALA A 469 5.10 -14.39 26.64
N LEU A 470 4.99 -14.59 25.33
CA LEU A 470 4.67 -13.52 24.40
C LEU A 470 3.26 -12.94 24.64
N GLY A 471 2.27 -13.77 24.96
CA GLY A 471 0.93 -13.32 25.34
C GLY A 471 0.89 -12.48 26.63
N HIS A 472 1.81 -12.74 27.56
CA HIS A 472 1.99 -11.86 28.74
C HIS A 472 2.60 -10.51 28.36
N LEU A 473 3.57 -10.48 27.44
CA LEU A 473 4.10 -9.22 26.90
C LEU A 473 3.03 -8.40 26.19
N GLU A 474 2.17 -9.04 25.39
CA GLU A 474 0.99 -8.42 24.75
C GLU A 474 0.08 -7.76 25.80
N SER A 475 -0.27 -8.49 26.86
CA SER A 475 -1.15 -7.98 27.91
C SER A 475 -0.56 -6.74 28.60
N VAL A 476 0.73 -6.76 28.94
CA VAL A 476 1.42 -5.60 29.55
C VAL A 476 1.45 -4.42 28.57
N ALA A 477 1.77 -4.64 27.30
CA ALA A 477 1.84 -3.60 26.28
C ALA A 477 0.47 -2.94 26.02
N LEU A 478 -0.60 -3.71 25.88
CA LEU A 478 -1.96 -3.19 25.68
C LEU A 478 -2.45 -2.39 26.90
N ASN A 479 -2.07 -2.79 28.12
CA ASN A 479 -2.35 -2.03 29.32
C ASN A 479 -1.60 -0.68 29.35
N LEU A 480 -0.34 -0.65 28.91
CA LEU A 480 0.43 0.60 28.76
C LEU A 480 -0.22 1.54 27.72
N ALA A 481 -0.70 1.00 26.60
CA ALA A 481 -1.37 1.76 25.54
C ALA A 481 -2.62 2.50 26.06
N MET A 482 -3.42 1.82 26.90
CA MET A 482 -4.61 2.43 27.52
C MET A 482 -4.25 3.58 28.48
N ILE A 483 -3.16 3.46 29.24
CA ILE A 483 -2.68 4.51 30.14
C ILE A 483 -2.08 5.69 29.34
N GLY A 484 -1.53 5.42 28.16
CA GLY A 484 -0.89 6.39 27.25
C GLY A 484 -1.84 7.31 26.47
N GLY A 485 -3.14 7.02 26.44
CA GLY A 485 -4.16 7.89 25.82
C GLY A 485 -4.85 7.32 24.57
N LEU A 486 -4.55 6.10 24.12
CA LEU A 486 -5.32 5.43 23.05
C LEU A 486 -6.58 4.79 23.63
N HIS A 487 -7.76 5.38 23.38
CA HIS A 487 -9.05 4.77 23.70
C HIS A 487 -9.47 3.78 22.60
N LEU A 488 -8.94 2.55 22.63
CA LEU A 488 -9.42 1.49 21.74
C LEU A 488 -10.87 1.12 22.09
N ALA A 489 -11.78 1.33 21.14
CA ALA A 489 -13.20 1.01 21.30
C ALA A 489 -13.42 -0.51 21.52
N GLY A 490 -13.78 -0.90 22.74
CA GLY A 490 -14.81 -1.92 22.97
C GLY A 490 -14.48 -3.41 22.78
N LYS A 491 -13.23 -3.89 22.91
CA LYS A 491 -12.98 -5.33 23.13
C LYS A 491 -12.33 -5.58 24.48
N ALA A 492 -12.97 -6.44 25.27
CA ALA A 492 -12.62 -6.71 26.66
C ALA A 492 -11.14 -7.11 26.84
N VAL A 493 -10.43 -6.40 27.72
CA VAL A 493 -9.10 -6.79 28.20
C VAL A 493 -9.25 -8.08 29.00
N ASN A 494 -8.57 -9.15 28.56
CA ASN A 494 -8.43 -10.36 29.36
C ASN A 494 -7.84 -9.97 30.72
N LYS A 495 -8.56 -10.26 31.81
CA LYS A 495 -8.03 -10.12 33.16
C LYS A 495 -6.73 -10.92 33.25
N LEU A 496 -5.65 -10.27 33.69
CA LEU A 496 -4.37 -10.91 34.05
C LEU A 496 -4.65 -12.06 35.02
N GLY A 497 -4.70 -13.28 34.50
CA GLY A 497 -4.54 -14.49 35.30
C GLY A 497 -3.04 -14.74 35.47
N SER A 498 -2.58 -14.87 36.71
CA SER A 498 -1.24 -15.41 36.94
C SER A 498 -1.21 -16.83 36.39
N SER A 499 -0.34 -17.07 35.41
CA SER A 499 -0.18 -18.38 34.84
C SER A 499 0.93 -19.14 35.55
N ALA A 500 0.90 -20.48 35.53
CA ALA A 500 1.88 -21.29 36.26
C ALA A 500 3.32 -21.00 35.81
N LEU A 501 3.53 -20.62 34.55
CA LEU A 501 4.81 -20.15 34.05
C LEU A 501 5.21 -18.84 34.73
N MET A 502 4.35 -17.82 34.71
CA MET A 502 4.67 -16.48 35.26
C MET A 502 4.90 -16.51 36.77
N GLU A 503 4.15 -17.31 37.52
CA GLU A 503 4.36 -17.48 38.97
C GLU A 503 5.70 -18.16 39.30
N SER A 504 6.29 -18.87 38.33
CA SER A 504 7.57 -19.56 38.49
C SER A 504 8.79 -18.70 38.15
N LEU A 505 8.61 -17.49 37.61
CA LEU A 505 9.72 -16.63 37.19
C LEU A 505 10.24 -15.74 38.33
N ALA A 506 11.53 -15.43 38.28
CA ALA A 506 12.19 -14.52 39.21
C ALA A 506 13.04 -13.49 38.46
N PRO A 507 13.09 -12.23 38.91
CA PRO A 507 13.96 -11.22 38.32
C PRO A 507 15.44 -11.54 38.57
N VAL A 508 16.26 -11.46 37.53
CA VAL A 508 17.72 -11.59 37.57
C VAL A 508 18.37 -10.36 36.96
N THR A 509 19.49 -9.91 37.52
CA THR A 509 20.30 -8.81 36.94
C THR A 509 21.51 -9.42 36.25
N LEU A 510 21.70 -9.12 34.97
CA LEU A 510 22.82 -9.57 34.16
C LEU A 510 24.06 -8.68 34.36
N ASP A 511 25.20 -9.12 33.83
CA ASP A 511 26.49 -8.41 33.90
C ASP A 511 26.48 -7.03 33.24
N ASP A 512 25.61 -6.82 32.26
CA ASP A 512 25.40 -5.53 31.59
C ASP A 512 24.46 -4.58 32.37
N GLY A 513 24.00 -5.00 33.55
CA GLY A 513 23.07 -4.25 34.39
C GLY A 513 21.60 -4.37 33.97
N SER A 514 21.28 -5.10 32.89
CA SER A 514 19.91 -5.35 32.48
C SER A 514 19.19 -6.31 33.44
N GLN A 515 17.90 -6.11 33.65
CA GLN A 515 17.06 -6.98 34.47
C GLN A 515 16.11 -7.82 33.63
N ARG A 516 16.16 -9.15 33.75
CA ARG A 516 15.32 -10.08 32.99
C ARG A 516 14.60 -11.06 33.91
N LEU A 517 13.58 -11.75 33.40
CA LEU A 517 12.89 -12.81 34.12
C LEU A 517 13.52 -14.18 33.80
N TRP A 518 13.88 -14.93 34.84
CA TRP A 518 14.50 -16.25 34.74
C TRP A 518 13.67 -17.30 35.49
N ARG A 519 13.65 -18.55 35.00
CA ARG A 519 13.00 -19.69 35.70
C ARG A 519 14.03 -20.46 36.55
N PRO A 520 14.01 -20.34 37.90
CA PRO A 520 14.94 -21.07 38.77
C PRO A 520 14.72 -22.59 38.69
N LEU A 521 15.81 -23.35 38.78
CA LEU A 521 15.76 -24.83 38.74
C LEU A 521 15.00 -25.39 39.97
N PRO A 522 14.20 -26.47 39.83
CA PRO A 522 13.51 -27.09 40.95
C PRO A 522 14.49 -27.58 42.03
N GLY A 523 14.23 -27.25 43.30
CA GLY A 523 15.12 -27.55 44.43
C GLY A 523 15.47 -29.03 44.65
N ARG A 524 14.71 -29.98 44.06
CA ARG A 524 15.01 -31.42 44.12
C ARG A 524 16.21 -31.83 43.24
N LEU A 525 16.37 -31.23 42.07
CA LEU A 525 17.50 -31.51 41.16
C LEU A 525 18.86 -31.11 41.77
N LEU A 526 18.86 -30.12 42.67
CA LEU A 526 20.04 -29.66 43.42
C LEU A 526 20.44 -30.59 44.59
N GLN A 527 19.51 -31.43 45.08
CA GLN A 527 19.79 -32.41 46.13
C GLN A 527 20.39 -33.71 45.57
N ASP A 528 19.95 -34.12 44.38
CA ASP A 528 20.36 -35.39 43.77
C ASP A 528 21.72 -35.31 43.04
N TYR A 529 22.18 -34.10 42.69
CA TYR A 529 23.42 -33.89 41.93
C TYR A 529 24.31 -32.77 42.54
N PRO A 530 24.99 -33.02 43.68
CA PRO A 530 25.76 -32.01 44.42
C PRO A 530 26.98 -31.44 43.68
N ARG A 531 27.34 -32.00 42.52
CA ARG A 531 28.45 -31.52 41.66
C ARG A 531 28.02 -30.50 40.59
N LEU A 532 26.71 -30.29 40.37
CA LEU A 532 26.18 -29.20 39.54
C LEU A 532 26.29 -27.82 40.22
N GLN A 533 26.82 -27.77 41.46
CA GLN A 533 27.20 -26.52 42.12
C GLN A 533 28.49 -25.96 41.51
N THR A 534 28.39 -25.37 40.32
CA THR A 534 29.45 -24.54 39.74
C THR A 534 29.72 -23.34 40.68
N PRO A 535 30.96 -22.81 40.80
CA PRO A 535 31.27 -21.65 41.64
C PRO A 535 30.37 -20.43 41.39
N MET A 536 29.81 -20.35 40.18
CA MET A 536 28.87 -19.36 39.70
C MET A 536 27.49 -19.43 40.40
N ALA A 537 26.95 -20.63 40.60
CA ALA A 537 25.65 -20.84 41.26
C ALA A 537 25.68 -20.48 42.75
N ARG A 538 26.83 -20.66 43.42
CA ARG A 538 27.00 -20.34 44.85
C ARG A 538 27.17 -18.83 45.10
N ARG A 539 27.76 -18.07 44.16
CA ARG A 539 27.88 -16.60 44.23
C ARG A 539 26.60 -15.87 43.83
N LEU A 540 25.85 -16.40 42.85
CA LEU A 540 24.52 -15.91 42.47
C LEU A 540 23.47 -16.03 43.59
N GLN A 541 23.59 -17.05 44.45
CA GLN A 541 22.69 -17.22 45.60
C GLN A 541 23.02 -16.34 46.82
N THR A 542 24.24 -15.80 46.92
CA THR A 542 24.67 -15.05 48.12
C THR A 542 24.95 -13.57 47.88
N GLU A 543 25.35 -13.14 46.68
CA GLU A 543 25.86 -11.77 46.45
C GLU A 543 25.20 -11.02 45.28
N GLY A 544 24.35 -11.65 44.46
CA GLY A 544 23.53 -10.95 43.46
C GLY A 544 24.28 -10.23 42.33
N GLN A 545 25.57 -10.52 42.10
CA GLN A 545 26.36 -10.04 40.95
C GLN A 545 27.35 -11.12 40.46
N LEU A 546 27.62 -11.13 39.16
CA LEU A 546 28.61 -12.00 38.50
C LEU A 546 29.95 -11.24 38.29
N PRO A 547 31.15 -11.86 38.41
CA PRO A 547 32.43 -11.13 38.37
C PRO A 547 33.05 -10.91 36.98
N SER A 548 33.67 -9.74 36.82
CA SER A 548 34.19 -9.09 35.60
C SER A 548 35.47 -9.63 34.94
N LYS A 549 35.72 -10.94 34.90
CA LYS A 549 36.83 -11.49 34.08
C LYS A 549 36.44 -12.76 33.33
N ALA A 550 35.73 -12.58 32.22
CA ALA A 550 35.60 -13.59 31.16
C ALA A 550 35.39 -12.97 29.76
N THR A 551 36.02 -11.83 29.44
CA THR A 551 35.98 -11.24 28.08
C THR A 551 37.21 -11.57 27.23
N SER A 552 37.87 -12.71 27.47
CA SER A 552 38.96 -13.18 26.59
C SER A 552 39.06 -14.72 26.44
N SER A 553 37.93 -15.44 26.44
CA SER A 553 37.93 -16.88 26.15
C SER A 553 36.68 -17.40 25.43
N VAL A 554 36.07 -16.62 24.53
CA VAL A 554 34.86 -17.06 23.80
C VAL A 554 35.16 -18.25 22.85
N GLN A 555 36.39 -18.41 22.36
CA GLN A 555 36.78 -19.59 21.57
C GLN A 555 37.11 -20.83 22.44
N ALA A 556 37.39 -20.67 23.73
CA ALA A 556 37.71 -21.79 24.61
C ALA A 556 36.46 -22.41 25.28
N ASP A 557 35.39 -21.62 25.45
CA ASP A 557 34.18 -22.09 26.17
C ASP A 557 33.18 -22.83 25.27
N SER A 558 32.96 -22.43 24.02
CA SER A 558 32.16 -23.24 23.07
C SER A 558 32.78 -24.64 22.90
N THR A 559 34.11 -24.65 22.86
CA THR A 559 34.97 -25.81 22.70
C THR A 559 34.92 -26.75 23.92
N ARG A 560 34.89 -26.19 25.14
CA ARG A 560 34.65 -26.96 26.38
C ARG A 560 33.22 -27.48 26.49
N GLN A 561 32.25 -26.76 25.93
CA GLN A 561 30.86 -27.17 25.93
C GLN A 561 30.65 -28.42 25.06
N PHE A 562 31.25 -28.48 23.86
CA PHE A 562 31.25 -29.70 23.03
C PHE A 562 31.92 -30.88 23.74
N LEU A 563 33.06 -30.65 24.40
CA LEU A 563 33.74 -31.70 25.15
C LEU A 563 32.91 -32.22 26.33
N ASN A 564 32.25 -31.31 27.07
CA ASN A 564 31.39 -31.69 28.18
C ASN A 564 30.17 -32.47 27.70
N SER A 565 29.50 -32.05 26.61
CA SER A 565 28.39 -32.80 26.03
C SER A 565 28.83 -34.14 25.41
N ALA A 566 30.02 -34.19 24.80
CA ALA A 566 30.59 -35.44 24.29
C ALA A 566 30.89 -36.43 25.44
N LEU A 567 31.41 -35.93 26.57
CA LEU A 567 31.65 -36.71 27.80
C LEU A 567 30.34 -37.09 28.51
N GLU A 568 29.30 -36.25 28.47
CA GLU A 568 27.97 -36.61 29.00
C GLU A 568 27.42 -37.84 28.28
N GLY A 569 27.45 -37.86 26.94
CA GLY A 569 27.05 -39.02 26.16
C GLY A 569 27.93 -40.26 26.32
N LEU A 570 29.17 -40.13 26.83
CA LEU A 570 30.02 -41.29 27.19
C LEU A 570 29.48 -42.04 28.41
N TYR A 571 28.90 -41.32 29.38
CA TYR A 571 28.35 -41.87 30.63
C TYR A 571 26.83 -42.08 30.60
N LEU A 572 26.12 -41.36 29.72
CA LEU A 572 24.69 -41.47 29.47
C LEU A 572 24.43 -41.82 28.00
N PRO A 573 24.55 -43.11 27.61
CA PRO A 573 24.44 -43.53 26.21
C PRO A 573 23.14 -43.17 25.50
N GLU A 574 22.03 -43.10 26.24
CA GLU A 574 20.71 -42.70 25.70
C GLU A 574 20.69 -41.24 25.21
N GLN A 575 21.68 -40.43 25.62
CA GLN A 575 21.86 -39.02 25.22
C GLN A 575 23.10 -38.84 24.34
N ALA A 576 23.68 -39.94 23.82
CA ALA A 576 24.87 -39.87 22.99
C ALA A 576 24.62 -39.09 21.70
N SER A 577 25.48 -38.10 21.44
CA SER A 577 25.47 -37.29 20.22
C SER A 577 26.55 -37.76 19.24
N ALA A 578 26.55 -37.22 18.02
CA ALA A 578 27.61 -37.48 17.06
C ALA A 578 29.01 -37.09 17.60
N ASP A 579 29.09 -36.09 18.50
CA ASP A 579 30.35 -35.69 19.14
C ASP A 579 30.79 -36.69 20.22
N SER A 580 29.84 -37.28 20.95
CA SER A 580 30.10 -38.41 21.87
C SER A 580 30.64 -39.62 21.09
N GLU A 581 30.08 -39.92 19.92
CA GLU A 581 30.54 -41.02 19.08
C GLU A 581 31.96 -40.77 18.54
N ARG A 582 32.25 -39.55 18.07
CA ARG A 582 33.60 -39.15 17.62
C ARG A 582 34.62 -39.29 18.73
N LEU A 583 34.28 -38.80 19.93
CA LEU A 583 35.12 -38.90 21.10
C LEU A 583 35.47 -40.36 21.40
N ILE A 584 34.46 -41.24 21.44
CA ILE A 584 34.64 -42.67 21.75
C ILE A 584 35.51 -43.35 20.69
N ILE A 585 35.18 -43.19 19.40
CA ILE A 585 35.90 -43.84 18.30
C ILE A 585 37.35 -43.37 18.21
N ASN A 586 37.61 -42.08 18.38
CA ASN A 586 38.96 -41.52 18.27
C ASN A 586 39.80 -41.74 19.55
N ALA A 587 39.19 -41.83 20.72
CA ALA A 587 39.90 -42.00 21.99
C ALA A 587 40.43 -43.43 22.17
N LEU A 588 39.67 -44.43 21.73
CA LEU A 588 39.98 -45.85 21.92
C LEU A 588 41.39 -46.25 21.40
N PRO A 589 41.79 -45.90 20.15
CA PRO A 589 43.13 -46.21 19.64
C PRO A 589 44.29 -45.51 20.36
N GLN A 590 43.99 -44.51 21.18
CA GLN A 590 44.99 -43.74 21.91
C GLN A 590 45.21 -44.25 23.34
N LEU A 591 44.44 -45.25 23.77
CA LEU A 591 44.60 -45.84 25.10
C LEU A 591 45.87 -46.72 25.18
N PRO A 592 46.57 -46.73 26.32
CA PRO A 592 47.72 -47.61 26.51
C PRO A 592 47.36 -49.08 26.27
N GLY A 593 48.20 -49.78 25.49
CA GLY A 593 47.98 -51.19 25.16
C GLY A 593 47.10 -51.45 23.92
N TRP A 594 46.63 -50.42 23.22
CA TRP A 594 45.93 -50.59 21.93
C TRP A 594 46.85 -51.25 20.88
N PRO A 595 46.42 -52.32 20.18
CA PRO A 595 47.27 -53.00 19.20
C PRO A 595 47.58 -52.12 17.97
N ALA A 596 48.86 -52.02 17.60
CA ALA A 596 49.31 -51.13 16.52
C ALA A 596 48.76 -51.48 15.12
N GLN A 597 48.27 -52.70 14.92
CA GLN A 597 47.71 -53.17 13.65
C GLN A 597 46.16 -53.19 13.65
N LEU A 598 45.52 -52.65 14.69
CA LEU A 598 44.06 -52.66 14.83
C LEU A 598 43.46 -51.30 14.44
N ARG A 599 42.48 -51.35 13.53
CA ARG A 599 41.68 -50.18 13.11
C ARG A 599 40.25 -50.33 13.58
N LEU A 600 39.73 -49.34 14.31
CA LEU A 600 38.34 -49.30 14.74
C LEU A 600 37.51 -48.57 13.68
N GLU A 601 36.43 -49.19 13.20
CA GLU A 601 35.54 -48.64 12.18
C GLU A 601 34.08 -48.66 12.63
N LEU A 602 33.42 -47.50 12.58
CA LEU A 602 31.97 -47.38 12.74
C LEU A 602 31.33 -47.34 11.35
N ARG A 603 30.45 -48.29 11.04
CA ARG A 603 29.84 -48.46 9.70
C ARG A 603 28.31 -48.34 9.76
N ALA A 604 27.72 -47.76 8.73
CA ALA A 604 26.27 -47.63 8.63
C ALA A 604 25.59 -48.93 8.20
N ALA A 605 24.56 -49.35 8.94
CA ALA A 605 23.57 -50.37 8.61
C ALA A 605 24.05 -51.82 8.37
N SER A 606 25.29 -52.06 7.95
CA SER A 606 25.82 -53.40 7.73
C SER A 606 27.35 -53.45 7.87
N PRO A 607 27.96 -54.65 8.04
CA PRO A 607 29.41 -54.80 8.15
C PRO A 607 30.18 -54.33 6.90
N ARG A 608 29.52 -54.31 5.74
CA ARG A 608 30.07 -53.80 4.47
C ARG A 608 29.57 -52.39 4.11
N GLY A 609 28.79 -51.77 4.98
CA GLY A 609 28.21 -50.45 4.75
C GLY A 609 29.25 -49.34 4.80
N THR A 610 28.82 -48.14 4.42
CA THR A 610 29.68 -46.95 4.40
C THR A 610 30.35 -46.72 5.74
N VAL A 611 31.65 -46.48 5.74
CA VAL A 611 32.41 -46.11 6.94
C VAL A 611 31.97 -44.71 7.34
N LEU A 612 31.31 -44.61 8.49
CA LEU A 612 30.90 -43.35 9.10
C LEU A 612 32.10 -42.68 9.78
N MET A 613 32.89 -43.47 10.50
CA MET A 613 34.11 -43.03 11.16
C MET A 613 35.12 -44.18 11.25
N ALA A 614 36.41 -43.87 11.20
CA ALA A 614 37.46 -44.85 11.44
C ALA A 614 38.66 -44.21 12.15
N SER A 615 39.29 -44.96 13.04
CA SER A 615 40.46 -44.51 13.81
C SER A 615 41.39 -45.67 14.15
N GLY A 616 42.67 -45.39 14.40
CA GLY A 616 43.71 -46.41 14.64
C GLY A 616 44.59 -46.66 13.41
N ALA A 617 44.90 -47.92 13.13
CA ALA A 617 45.84 -48.30 12.07
C ALA A 617 45.40 -47.89 10.65
N GLU A 618 46.35 -47.87 9.70
CA GLU A 618 46.12 -47.47 8.30
C GLU A 618 45.06 -48.34 7.59
N PRO A 619 44.36 -47.80 6.56
CA PRO A 619 43.40 -48.55 5.77
C PRO A 619 43.98 -49.86 5.22
N GLY A 620 43.30 -50.99 5.47
CA GLY A 620 43.77 -52.34 5.08
C GLY A 620 44.36 -53.17 6.24
N SER A 621 44.52 -52.58 7.42
CA SER A 621 44.88 -53.28 8.66
C SER A 621 43.70 -54.09 9.24
N ARG A 622 43.93 -54.96 10.25
CA ARG A 622 42.86 -55.75 10.88
C ARG A 622 41.79 -54.82 11.47
N ALA A 623 40.53 -54.99 11.08
CA ALA A 623 39.44 -54.10 11.45
C ALA A 623 38.65 -54.64 12.65
N CYS A 624 38.41 -53.77 13.63
CA CYS A 624 37.38 -53.93 14.65
C CYS A 624 36.17 -53.11 14.18
N VAL A 625 35.05 -53.77 13.87
CA VAL A 625 33.91 -53.12 13.22
C VAL A 625 32.72 -53.04 14.17
N VAL A 626 32.17 -51.84 14.30
CA VAL A 626 30.89 -51.55 14.98
C VAL A 626 29.90 -51.03 13.95
N ILE A 627 28.66 -51.52 13.98
CA ILE A 627 27.61 -51.17 13.03
C ILE A 627 26.62 -50.25 13.73
N LYS A 628 26.30 -49.12 13.11
CA LYS A 628 25.27 -48.17 13.56
C LYS A 628 23.98 -48.38 12.77
N SER A 629 22.86 -48.53 13.48
CA SER A 629 21.50 -48.62 12.92
C SER A 629 20.55 -47.67 13.65
N ALA A 630 19.32 -47.52 13.14
CA ALA A 630 18.29 -46.71 13.78
C ALA A 630 17.89 -47.23 15.19
N GLU A 631 18.17 -48.50 15.48
CA GLU A 631 17.84 -49.15 16.76
C GLU A 631 19.04 -49.27 17.71
N GLY A 632 20.21 -48.70 17.37
CA GLY A 632 21.42 -48.74 18.21
C GLY A 632 22.67 -49.30 17.51
N TYR A 633 23.66 -49.68 18.30
CA TYR A 633 24.98 -50.17 17.87
C TYR A 633 25.11 -51.68 18.02
N GLU A 634 25.87 -52.31 17.11
CA GLU A 634 26.11 -53.76 17.09
C GLU A 634 27.60 -54.08 16.80
N ALA A 635 28.18 -55.04 17.51
CA ALA A 635 29.56 -55.48 17.32
C ALA A 635 29.66 -56.56 16.22
N TYR A 636 30.61 -56.42 15.30
CA TYR A 636 30.83 -57.42 14.25
C TYR A 636 32.01 -58.35 14.58
N LEU A 637 31.73 -59.64 14.78
CA LEU A 637 32.70 -60.66 15.26
C LEU A 637 33.10 -61.72 14.19
N GLU A 638 33.00 -61.39 12.90
CA GLU A 638 33.46 -62.18 11.73
C GLU A 638 32.91 -63.62 11.52
N GLU A 639 32.25 -64.29 12.48
CA GLU A 639 31.72 -65.66 12.32
C GLU A 639 30.19 -65.84 12.63
N ARG A 640 29.32 -65.60 11.63
CA ARG A 640 27.91 -66.09 11.42
C ARG A 640 26.83 -65.92 12.55
N PRO A 641 25.52 -66.18 12.29
CA PRO A 641 24.60 -65.59 11.32
C PRO A 641 23.36 -64.97 12.01
N ALA A 642 23.44 -64.60 13.30
CA ALA A 642 22.33 -64.01 14.05
C ALA A 642 22.72 -62.62 14.58
N PRO A 643 21.84 -61.60 14.45
CA PRO A 643 22.11 -60.27 14.96
C PRO A 643 22.29 -60.32 16.48
N GLN A 644 23.35 -59.69 16.98
CA GLN A 644 23.53 -59.54 18.43
C GLN A 644 22.52 -58.51 18.98
N PRO A 645 22.22 -58.54 20.29
CA PRO A 645 21.39 -57.52 20.91
C PRO A 645 21.97 -56.14 20.61
N ARG A 646 21.15 -55.26 20.04
CA ARG A 646 21.53 -53.87 19.75
C ARG A 646 21.60 -53.13 21.08
N ASP A 647 22.69 -52.42 21.31
CA ASP A 647 22.91 -51.65 22.52
C ASP A 647 23.09 -50.18 22.12
N HIS A 648 22.52 -49.27 22.91
CA HIS A 648 22.66 -47.82 22.70
C HIS A 648 24.04 -47.31 23.20
N ASP A 649 24.79 -48.13 23.93
CA ASP A 649 26.12 -47.85 24.47
C ASP A 649 27.26 -48.21 23.50
N LEU A 650 27.63 -47.24 22.66
CA LEU A 650 28.72 -47.41 21.69
C LEU A 650 30.04 -47.85 22.34
N ALA A 651 30.40 -47.34 23.52
CA ALA A 651 31.66 -47.69 24.17
C ALA A 651 31.67 -49.16 24.61
N ARG A 652 30.53 -49.68 25.06
CA ARG A 652 30.36 -51.09 25.41
C ARG A 652 30.40 -51.98 24.18
N VAL A 653 29.71 -51.59 23.11
CA VAL A 653 29.71 -52.36 21.86
C VAL A 653 31.10 -52.39 21.23
N ALA A 654 31.83 -51.27 21.28
CA ALA A 654 33.23 -51.23 20.84
C ALA A 654 34.13 -52.14 21.69
N LEU A 655 33.91 -52.21 23.02
CA LEU A 655 34.63 -53.13 23.91
C LEU A 655 34.33 -54.60 23.59
N HIS A 656 33.08 -54.91 23.26
CA HIS A 656 32.64 -56.26 22.87
C HIS A 656 33.23 -56.68 21.51
N ALA A 657 33.32 -55.75 20.56
CA ALA A 657 33.92 -55.97 19.24
C ALA A 657 35.43 -56.30 19.29
N LEU A 658 36.13 -55.92 20.35
CA LEU A 658 37.54 -56.28 20.54
C LEU A 658 37.73 -57.79 20.79
N SER A 659 38.81 -58.38 20.28
CA SER A 659 39.12 -59.77 20.59
C SER A 659 39.57 -59.94 22.04
N ARG A 660 39.54 -61.17 22.57
CA ARG A 660 39.98 -61.46 23.95
C ARG A 660 41.45 -61.06 24.18
N SER A 661 42.32 -61.27 23.18
CA SER A 661 43.73 -60.87 23.25
C SER A 661 43.91 -59.36 23.22
N ASP A 662 43.10 -58.64 22.44
CA ASP A 662 43.18 -57.17 22.36
C ASP A 662 42.76 -56.53 23.69
N ARG A 663 41.68 -57.04 24.32
CA ARG A 663 41.25 -56.59 25.65
C ARG A 663 42.30 -56.85 26.73
N GLN A 664 42.95 -58.02 26.72
CA GLN A 664 44.03 -58.34 27.66
C GLN A 664 45.24 -57.42 27.48
N ALA A 665 45.61 -57.07 26.24
CA ALA A 665 46.70 -56.14 25.96
C ALA A 665 46.43 -54.72 26.51
N MET A 666 45.16 -54.30 26.53
CA MET A 666 44.70 -53.04 27.13
C MET A 666 44.44 -53.13 28.63
N GLY A 667 44.60 -54.31 29.25
CA GLY A 667 44.27 -54.52 30.66
C GLY A 667 42.78 -54.41 31.00
N LEU A 668 41.89 -54.63 30.03
CA LEU A 668 40.43 -54.53 30.18
C LEU A 668 39.78 -55.92 30.25
N ALA A 669 38.77 -56.10 31.11
CA ALA A 669 37.92 -57.29 31.12
C ALA A 669 36.75 -57.16 30.13
N HIS A 670 36.05 -58.26 29.82
CA HIS A 670 35.05 -58.31 28.74
C HIS A 670 33.89 -57.32 28.91
N ASP A 671 33.43 -57.10 30.15
CA ASP A 671 32.28 -56.26 30.49
C ASP A 671 32.64 -55.09 31.43
N ASP A 672 33.93 -54.76 31.55
CA ASP A 672 34.41 -53.70 32.45
C ASP A 672 34.35 -52.32 31.77
N ILE A 673 33.12 -51.86 31.53
CA ILE A 673 32.84 -50.60 30.87
C ILE A 673 33.28 -49.39 31.71
N ASP A 674 33.26 -49.50 33.03
CA ASP A 674 33.63 -48.40 33.94
C ASP A 674 35.13 -48.13 33.92
N SER A 675 35.96 -49.18 33.85
CA SER A 675 37.40 -49.03 33.61
C SER A 675 37.69 -48.40 32.25
N LEU A 676 36.93 -48.76 31.21
CA LEU A 676 37.11 -48.18 29.86
C LEU A 676 36.72 -46.69 29.83
N ARG A 677 35.55 -46.33 30.38
CA ARG A 677 35.10 -44.93 30.52
C ARG A 677 36.10 -44.13 31.36
N GLY A 678 36.57 -44.69 32.47
CA GLY A 678 37.60 -44.08 33.30
C GLY A 678 38.94 -43.90 32.59
N ALA A 679 39.28 -44.76 31.62
CA ALA A 679 40.47 -44.60 30.79
C ALA A 679 40.30 -43.49 29.74
N ILE A 680 39.16 -43.44 29.03
CA ILE A 680 38.83 -42.39 28.07
C ILE A 680 38.74 -41.03 28.76
N HIS A 681 38.06 -40.95 29.90
CA HIS A 681 37.94 -39.72 30.68
C HIS A 681 39.31 -39.25 31.20
N ARG A 682 40.20 -40.16 31.64
CA ARG A 682 41.58 -39.78 32.02
C ARG A 682 42.40 -39.31 30.83
N LEU A 683 42.24 -39.92 29.64
CA LEU A 683 42.90 -39.48 28.41
C LEU A 683 42.49 -38.04 28.08
N VAL A 684 41.19 -37.76 28.11
CA VAL A 684 40.62 -36.42 27.85
C VAL A 684 41.03 -35.40 28.92
N ALA A 685 41.00 -35.79 30.19
CA ALA A 685 41.36 -34.91 31.30
C ALA A 685 42.87 -34.62 31.39
N SER A 686 43.72 -35.44 30.77
CA SER A 686 45.18 -35.30 30.85
C SER A 686 45.75 -34.18 29.97
N ASP A 687 45.11 -33.87 28.85
CA ASP A 687 45.57 -32.86 27.90
C ASP A 687 44.38 -32.32 27.07
N ASN A 688 44.04 -31.05 27.29
CA ASN A 688 42.90 -30.40 26.66
C ASN A 688 43.08 -30.24 25.13
N THR A 689 44.32 -30.04 24.65
CA THR A 689 44.60 -29.95 23.20
C THR A 689 44.49 -31.32 22.54
N ARG A 690 44.80 -32.39 23.28
CA ARG A 690 44.58 -33.77 22.83
C ARG A 690 43.10 -34.13 22.81
N ALA A 691 42.33 -33.72 23.82
CA ALA A 691 40.88 -33.86 23.84
C ALA A 691 40.20 -33.20 22.64
N MET A 692 40.71 -32.03 22.22
CA MET A 692 40.15 -31.33 21.07
C MET A 692 40.38 -32.03 19.73
N ARG A 693 41.57 -32.58 19.51
CA ARG A 693 41.86 -33.37 18.30
C ARG A 693 41.01 -34.63 18.19
N LEU A 694 40.50 -35.15 19.30
CA LEU A 694 39.60 -36.30 19.31
C LEU A 694 38.19 -35.97 18.79
N LEU A 695 37.79 -34.70 18.86
CA LEU A 695 36.48 -34.22 18.41
C LEU A 695 36.49 -33.69 16.97
N GLU A 696 37.68 -33.52 16.36
CA GLU A 696 37.80 -33.10 14.98
C GLU A 696 37.36 -34.23 14.01
N PRO A 697 36.66 -33.89 12.91
CA PRO A 697 36.27 -34.87 11.92
C PRO A 697 37.52 -35.43 11.21
N SER A 698 37.73 -36.75 11.29
CA SER A 698 38.79 -37.44 10.54
C SER A 698 38.55 -37.27 9.04
N ALA A 699 39.33 -36.39 8.39
CA ALA A 699 39.19 -36.11 6.97
C ALA A 699 39.55 -37.34 6.11
N VAL A 700 38.55 -37.92 5.44
CA VAL A 700 38.77 -38.78 4.26
C VAL A 700 38.91 -37.81 3.08
N GLY A 701 40.15 -37.42 2.77
CA GLY A 701 40.44 -36.22 1.98
C GLY A 701 40.25 -36.35 0.46
N TRP A 702 39.76 -35.26 -0.15
CA TRP A 702 40.14 -34.79 -1.50
C TRP A 702 40.09 -33.25 -1.52
N ALA A 703 41.17 -32.60 -1.96
CA ALA A 703 41.28 -31.14 -2.08
C ALA A 703 41.18 -30.73 -3.57
N PRO A 704 40.41 -29.68 -3.94
CA PRO A 704 40.30 -29.26 -5.33
C PRO A 704 41.33 -28.17 -5.68
N ARG A 705 42.03 -28.36 -6.80
CA ARG A 705 42.76 -27.30 -7.53
C ARG A 705 42.13 -27.16 -8.92
N GLY A 706 41.92 -25.92 -9.36
CA GLY A 706 41.79 -25.58 -10.78
C GLY A 706 40.70 -24.56 -11.09
N GLY A 707 41.07 -23.29 -11.19
CA GLY A 707 40.30 -22.28 -11.93
C GLY A 707 40.88 -22.09 -13.33
N LEU A 708 40.03 -21.79 -14.31
CA LEU A 708 40.43 -21.26 -15.61
C LEU A 708 39.65 -19.98 -15.90
N SER A 709 40.39 -18.96 -16.32
CA SER A 709 39.95 -17.65 -16.78
C SER A 709 39.77 -17.64 -18.29
N GLY A 710 38.74 -16.95 -18.78
CA GLY A 710 38.56 -16.61 -20.20
C GLY A 710 37.51 -15.52 -20.34
N GLY A 711 37.84 -14.44 -21.05
CA GLY A 711 37.01 -13.23 -21.22
C GLY A 711 36.57 -12.94 -22.67
N MET A 712 36.17 -11.67 -22.87
CA MET A 712 35.52 -10.99 -24.03
C MET A 712 34.02 -11.26 -24.17
N GLU A 713 33.13 -10.28 -24.42
CA GLU A 713 33.20 -9.00 -25.15
C GLU A 713 32.49 -7.82 -24.43
N GLU A 714 32.86 -6.58 -24.79
CA GLU A 714 32.23 -5.34 -24.33
C GLU A 714 30.72 -5.32 -24.64
N ALA A 715 29.90 -5.16 -23.60
CA ALA A 715 28.47 -5.00 -23.72
C ALA A 715 28.13 -3.63 -24.34
N ALA A 716 27.24 -3.62 -25.34
CA ALA A 716 26.59 -2.42 -25.84
C ALA A 716 26.00 -1.59 -24.66
N PRO A 717 25.97 -0.24 -24.76
CA PRO A 717 25.45 0.59 -23.68
C PRO A 717 24.02 0.15 -23.34
N ARG A 718 23.84 -0.33 -22.11
CA ARG A 718 22.54 -0.68 -21.55
C ARG A 718 21.69 0.59 -21.52
N ILE A 719 20.70 0.68 -22.39
CA ILE A 719 19.64 1.70 -22.28
C ILE A 719 18.91 1.42 -20.97
N ASP A 720 19.09 2.26 -19.96
CA ASP A 720 18.38 2.16 -18.68
C ASP A 720 16.96 2.68 -18.85
N ILE A 721 16.10 1.81 -19.40
CA ILE A 721 14.66 2.06 -19.60
C ILE A 721 14.01 2.43 -18.25
N GLY A 722 14.49 1.89 -17.14
CA GLY A 722 14.01 2.23 -15.80
C GLY A 722 14.31 3.67 -15.39
N ALA A 723 15.48 4.21 -15.76
CA ALA A 723 15.80 5.62 -15.53
C ALA A 723 14.97 6.55 -16.40
N ALA A 724 14.79 6.23 -17.70
CA ALA A 724 13.93 6.99 -18.60
C ALA A 724 12.48 7.00 -18.10
N PHE A 725 11.97 5.85 -17.63
CA PHE A 725 10.63 5.72 -17.03
C PHE A 725 10.44 6.62 -15.81
N ARG A 726 11.40 6.62 -14.87
CA ARG A 726 11.33 7.47 -13.66
C ARG A 726 11.34 8.96 -14.00
N ARG A 727 12.20 9.38 -14.93
CA ARG A 727 12.28 10.79 -15.37
C ARG A 727 11.03 11.22 -16.14
N TYR A 728 10.48 10.34 -16.97
CA TYR A 728 9.23 10.59 -17.69
C TYR A 728 8.06 10.74 -16.70
N ARG A 729 7.98 9.87 -15.69
CA ARG A 729 7.02 9.96 -14.57
C ARG A 729 7.16 11.24 -13.77
N GLN A 730 8.36 11.78 -13.59
CA GLN A 730 8.57 13.07 -12.92
C GLN A 730 8.06 14.25 -13.75
N LEU A 731 8.19 14.18 -15.08
CA LEU A 731 7.78 15.26 -15.97
C LEU A 731 6.28 15.22 -16.29
N TYR A 732 5.69 14.02 -16.35
CA TYR A 732 4.26 13.72 -16.52
C TYR A 732 3.71 12.87 -15.34
N PRO A 733 3.43 13.48 -14.18
CA PRO A 733 3.02 12.76 -12.96
C PRO A 733 1.78 11.87 -13.12
N GLU A 734 0.80 12.34 -13.90
CA GLU A 734 -0.51 11.70 -14.08
C GLU A 734 -0.55 10.68 -15.22
N ALA A 735 0.51 10.55 -16.02
CA ALA A 735 0.56 9.59 -17.11
C ALA A 735 0.44 8.15 -16.57
N ALA A 736 -0.45 7.30 -17.07
CA ALA A 736 -0.53 5.92 -16.61
C ALA A 736 0.72 5.12 -17.01
N ASP A 737 1.13 4.10 -16.22
CA ASP A 737 2.36 3.32 -16.48
C ASP A 737 2.39 2.73 -17.90
N PHE A 738 1.24 2.33 -18.43
CA PHE A 738 1.13 1.80 -19.80
C PHE A 738 1.44 2.87 -20.85
N GLN A 739 1.03 4.13 -20.64
CA GLN A 739 1.30 5.25 -21.55
C GLN A 739 2.78 5.62 -21.54
N ILE A 740 3.43 5.54 -20.38
CA ILE A 740 4.88 5.76 -20.26
C ILE A 740 5.63 4.63 -20.98
N ASN A 741 5.25 3.37 -20.74
CA ASN A 741 5.85 2.22 -21.42
C ASN A 741 5.63 2.27 -22.94
N GLU A 742 4.43 2.63 -23.39
CA GLU A 742 4.11 2.82 -24.80
C GLU A 742 4.99 3.92 -25.41
N GLN A 743 5.10 5.08 -24.78
CA GLN A 743 5.92 6.18 -25.29
C GLN A 743 7.41 5.81 -25.37
N LEU A 744 7.94 5.15 -24.34
CA LEU A 744 9.33 4.67 -24.33
C LEU A 744 9.55 3.59 -25.39
N THR A 745 8.58 2.69 -25.58
CA THR A 745 8.61 1.66 -26.63
C THR A 745 8.61 2.29 -28.00
N GLN A 746 7.76 3.30 -28.25
CA GLN A 746 7.73 4.04 -29.51
C GLN A 746 9.07 4.73 -29.79
N TRP A 747 9.73 5.32 -28.80
CA TRP A 747 11.07 5.90 -28.99
C TRP A 747 12.10 4.84 -29.35
N VAL A 748 12.10 3.71 -28.65
CA VAL A 748 13.03 2.60 -28.92
C VAL A 748 12.77 1.99 -30.30
N GLU A 749 11.51 1.76 -30.69
CA GLU A 749 11.11 1.25 -32.00
C GLU A 749 11.45 2.22 -33.14
N ALA A 750 11.36 3.53 -32.88
CA ALA A 750 11.79 4.57 -33.80
C ALA A 750 13.33 4.75 -33.86
N GLY A 751 14.09 3.97 -33.10
CA GLY A 751 15.56 4.07 -33.04
C GLY A 751 16.07 5.32 -32.31
N LEU A 752 15.23 5.97 -31.51
CA LEU A 752 15.58 7.15 -30.71
C LEU A 752 16.08 6.70 -29.33
N ASP A 753 17.10 7.38 -28.79
CA ASP A 753 17.57 7.15 -27.42
C ASP A 753 16.59 7.80 -26.41
N PRO A 754 15.89 7.01 -25.57
CA PRO A 754 14.94 7.53 -24.59
C PRO A 754 15.54 8.54 -23.62
N MET A 755 16.83 8.42 -23.27
CA MET A 755 17.49 9.34 -22.34
C MET A 755 17.77 10.69 -22.97
N GLN A 756 18.07 10.72 -24.28
CA GLN A 756 18.21 11.95 -25.04
C GLN A 756 16.85 12.63 -25.23
N GLN A 757 15.81 11.87 -25.60
CA GLN A 757 14.45 12.40 -25.73
C GLN A 757 13.96 13.01 -24.42
N MET A 758 14.25 12.35 -23.29
CA MET A 758 13.94 12.86 -21.97
C MET A 758 14.66 14.18 -21.65
N ALA A 759 15.96 14.27 -21.95
CA ALA A 759 16.74 15.49 -21.76
C ALA A 759 16.20 16.65 -22.62
N ASP A 760 15.73 16.35 -23.83
CA ASP A 760 15.12 17.34 -24.72
C ASP A 760 13.77 17.84 -24.19
N LEU A 761 12.95 16.95 -23.61
CA LEU A 761 11.70 17.31 -22.93
C LEU A 761 11.93 18.20 -21.70
N GLU A 762 12.88 17.84 -20.85
CA GLU A 762 13.22 18.63 -19.66
C GLU A 762 13.70 20.03 -20.05
N ARG A 763 14.52 20.13 -21.11
CA ARG A 763 14.98 21.41 -21.65
C ARG A 763 13.82 22.25 -22.19
N GLN A 764 12.93 21.65 -22.97
CA GLN A 764 11.73 22.32 -23.49
C GLN A 764 10.87 22.89 -22.34
N LEU A 765 10.68 22.14 -21.26
CA LEU A 765 9.95 22.63 -20.08
C LEU A 765 10.67 23.78 -19.37
N MET A 766 12.00 23.70 -19.23
CA MET A 766 12.78 24.79 -18.63
C MET A 766 12.69 26.07 -19.44
N ASP A 767 12.85 25.98 -20.77
CA ASP A 767 12.75 27.11 -21.69
C ASP A 767 11.33 27.71 -21.66
N PHE A 768 10.31 26.85 -21.66
CA PHE A 768 8.91 27.28 -21.56
C PHE A 768 8.62 28.01 -20.24
N ARG A 769 9.08 27.47 -19.10
CA ARG A 769 8.93 28.13 -17.78
C ARG A 769 9.65 29.46 -17.73
N ALA A 770 10.81 29.59 -18.38
CA ALA A 770 11.55 30.85 -18.45
C ALA A 770 10.77 31.89 -19.28
N ALA A 771 10.26 31.50 -20.46
CA ALA A 771 9.42 32.37 -21.29
C ALA A 771 8.15 32.83 -20.56
N LEU A 772 7.45 31.90 -19.90
CA LEU A 772 6.25 32.21 -19.14
C LEU A 772 6.50 33.14 -17.94
N ARG A 773 7.63 32.98 -17.24
CA ARG A 773 8.01 33.92 -16.16
C ARG A 773 8.32 35.30 -16.69
N ALA A 774 9.00 35.40 -17.83
CA ALA A 774 9.26 36.68 -18.47
C ALA A 774 7.95 37.37 -18.91
N TRP A 775 7.02 36.60 -19.47
CA TRP A 775 5.68 37.06 -19.85
C TRP A 775 4.85 37.50 -18.62
N ALA A 776 4.90 36.76 -17.52
CA ALA A 776 4.12 37.09 -16.31
C ALA A 776 4.55 38.41 -15.65
N GLY A 777 5.84 38.77 -15.74
CA GLY A 777 6.40 39.96 -15.11
C GLY A 777 6.12 39.98 -13.61
N ASP A 778 5.58 41.07 -13.09
CA ASP A 778 5.16 41.20 -11.68
C ASP A 778 3.65 40.95 -11.46
N SER A 779 2.89 40.53 -12.50
CA SER A 779 1.43 40.38 -12.41
C SER A 779 1.05 39.09 -11.68
N PRO A 780 0.35 39.15 -10.52
CA PRO A 780 -0.06 37.95 -9.79
C PRO A 780 -1.04 37.07 -10.57
N LEU A 781 -1.91 37.68 -11.39
CA LEU A 781 -2.89 36.96 -12.21
C LEU A 781 -2.21 36.22 -13.37
N ARG A 782 -1.24 36.84 -14.03
CA ARG A 782 -0.43 36.13 -15.05
C ARG A 782 0.41 35.02 -14.42
N HIS A 783 0.90 35.18 -13.20
CA HIS A 783 1.52 34.05 -12.47
C HIS A 783 0.54 32.90 -12.19
N ALA A 784 -0.75 33.18 -12.00
CA ALA A 784 -1.78 32.15 -11.92
C ALA A 784 -1.97 31.46 -13.27
N ALA A 785 -2.01 32.21 -14.38
CA ALA A 785 -2.02 31.67 -15.74
C ALA A 785 -0.83 30.74 -15.99
N VAL A 786 0.38 31.14 -15.58
CA VAL A 786 1.61 30.33 -15.72
C VAL A 786 1.46 28.97 -15.04
N ARG A 787 0.85 28.91 -13.85
CA ARG A 787 0.64 27.63 -13.16
C ARG A 787 -0.26 26.70 -13.97
N ARG A 788 -1.37 27.23 -14.50
CA ARG A 788 -2.34 26.47 -15.31
C ARG A 788 -1.77 26.03 -16.67
N LEU A 789 -0.92 26.85 -17.29
CA LEU A 789 -0.22 26.52 -18.54
C LEU A 789 0.86 25.45 -18.34
N VAL A 790 1.63 25.54 -17.25
CA VAL A 790 2.66 24.56 -16.93
C VAL A 790 2.03 23.23 -16.54
N SER A 791 0.94 23.22 -15.77
CA SER A 791 0.23 21.97 -15.42
C SER A 791 -0.30 21.27 -16.67
N ASN A 792 -0.94 22.01 -17.58
CA ASN A 792 -1.42 21.47 -18.85
C ASN A 792 -0.28 20.99 -19.77
N TRP A 793 0.83 21.72 -19.86
CA TRP A 793 2.01 21.24 -20.59
C TRP A 793 2.51 19.89 -20.04
N GLN A 794 2.52 19.75 -18.70
CA GLN A 794 2.91 18.53 -18.00
C GLN A 794 1.80 17.48 -17.94
N ARG A 795 0.66 17.71 -18.60
CA ARG A 795 -0.52 16.82 -18.60
C ARG A 795 -0.97 16.43 -17.18
N VAL A 796 -0.76 17.34 -16.24
CA VAL A 796 -1.31 17.29 -14.88
C VAL A 796 -2.65 18.01 -15.00
N ALA A 797 -3.70 17.27 -15.32
CA ALA A 797 -4.89 17.82 -15.92
C ALA A 797 -5.89 18.34 -14.89
N GLU A 798 -6.53 19.46 -15.24
CA GLU A 798 -7.88 19.78 -14.77
C GLU A 798 -8.84 19.05 -15.71
N PHE A 799 -9.61 18.10 -15.17
CA PHE A 799 -10.61 17.35 -15.93
C PHE A 799 -11.99 17.91 -15.64
N THR A 800 -12.83 17.95 -16.67
CA THR A 800 -14.28 18.02 -16.50
C THR A 800 -14.82 16.61 -16.74
N GLU A 801 -15.51 16.04 -15.74
CA GLU A 801 -16.26 14.78 -15.92
C GLU A 801 -17.59 15.12 -16.57
N GLU A 802 -17.70 14.87 -17.86
CA GLU A 802 -18.97 14.99 -18.58
C GLU A 802 -19.26 13.68 -19.31
N GLU A 803 -20.50 13.20 -19.19
CA GLU A 803 -21.00 11.99 -19.87
C GLU A 803 -20.11 10.73 -19.68
N GLY A 804 -19.35 10.66 -18.58
CA GLY A 804 -18.49 9.52 -18.25
C GLY A 804 -17.12 9.52 -18.93
N TYR A 805 -16.71 10.60 -19.61
CA TYR A 805 -15.38 10.76 -20.19
C TYR A 805 -14.64 11.97 -19.60
N ALA A 806 -13.33 11.80 -19.37
CA ALA A 806 -12.47 12.88 -18.90
C ALA A 806 -11.94 13.70 -20.09
N VAL A 807 -12.31 14.98 -20.17
CA VAL A 807 -11.87 15.89 -21.22
C VAL A 807 -10.73 16.79 -20.70
N HIS A 808 -9.70 17.01 -21.51
CA HIS A 808 -8.57 17.89 -21.15
C HIS A 808 -8.94 19.37 -21.32
N LEU A 809 -8.95 20.11 -20.19
CA LEU A 809 -9.32 21.52 -20.09
C LEU A 809 -8.11 22.41 -19.80
N LEU A 810 -7.93 23.46 -20.60
CA LEU A 810 -7.13 24.63 -20.24
C LEU A 810 -8.06 25.78 -19.85
N SER A 811 -8.17 26.06 -18.55
CA SER A 811 -8.88 27.25 -18.06
C SER A 811 -7.92 28.40 -17.78
N LEU A 812 -8.14 29.56 -18.40
CA LEU A 812 -7.52 30.84 -18.10
C LEU A 812 -8.58 31.90 -17.76
N SER A 813 -9.70 31.46 -17.17
CA SER A 813 -10.81 32.34 -16.76
C SER A 813 -10.45 33.23 -15.57
N ASP A 814 -11.06 34.42 -15.54
CA ASP A 814 -10.96 35.42 -14.46
C ASP A 814 -9.54 35.92 -14.16
N LEU A 815 -8.71 36.04 -15.18
CA LEU A 815 -7.30 36.44 -15.04
C LEU A 815 -7.00 37.87 -15.52
N ALA A 816 -8.05 38.61 -15.91
CA ALA A 816 -7.95 39.96 -16.49
C ALA A 816 -6.93 40.02 -17.63
N LEU A 817 -6.92 38.99 -18.48
CA LEU A 817 -6.04 38.91 -19.65
C LEU A 817 -6.57 39.83 -20.75
N THR A 818 -5.64 40.48 -21.44
CA THR A 818 -5.90 41.38 -22.58
C THR A 818 -5.47 40.75 -23.90
N ASP A 819 -5.84 41.39 -25.01
CA ASP A 819 -5.42 41.01 -26.37
C ASP A 819 -3.89 40.89 -26.47
N ASP A 820 -3.17 41.88 -25.95
CA ASP A 820 -1.71 41.94 -25.93
C ASP A 820 -1.10 40.82 -25.07
N ASP A 821 -1.76 40.45 -23.96
CA ASP A 821 -1.28 39.36 -23.10
C ASP A 821 -1.31 38.03 -23.84
N LEU A 822 -2.40 37.71 -24.55
CA LEU A 822 -2.51 36.48 -25.32
C LEU A 822 -1.62 36.51 -26.58
N ALA A 823 -1.49 37.66 -27.24
CA ALA A 823 -0.60 37.80 -28.41
C ALA A 823 0.89 37.63 -28.04
N ALA A 824 1.29 38.10 -26.87
CA ALA A 824 2.67 37.92 -26.37
C ALA A 824 2.93 36.52 -25.78
N LEU A 825 1.90 35.69 -25.61
CA LEU A 825 1.99 34.38 -24.97
C LEU A 825 2.54 33.33 -25.95
N ALA A 826 3.85 33.09 -25.90
CA ALA A 826 4.51 32.08 -26.72
C ALA A 826 4.26 30.65 -26.20
N LEU A 827 3.27 29.95 -26.76
CA LEU A 827 2.99 28.55 -26.47
C LEU A 827 3.74 27.60 -27.44
N PRO A 828 4.42 26.55 -26.93
CA PRO A 828 5.08 25.53 -27.76
C PRO A 828 4.08 24.53 -28.37
N ASP A 829 4.53 23.78 -29.38
CA ASP A 829 3.78 22.72 -30.08
C ASP A 829 3.60 21.46 -29.21
N ARG A 830 2.86 21.58 -28.10
CA ARG A 830 2.57 20.47 -27.17
C ARG A 830 1.16 20.48 -26.57
N PHE A 831 0.32 21.46 -26.94
CA PHE A 831 -1.05 21.59 -26.45
C PHE A 831 -2.10 20.89 -27.34
N GLU A 832 -1.68 20.01 -28.26
CA GLU A 832 -2.54 19.23 -29.15
C GLU A 832 -3.59 18.35 -28.45
N HIS A 833 -3.38 18.06 -27.17
CA HIS A 833 -4.26 17.21 -26.35
C HIS A 833 -5.42 17.98 -25.72
N ILE A 834 -5.36 19.31 -25.69
CA ILE A 834 -6.40 20.17 -25.13
C ILE A 834 -7.61 20.12 -26.06
N ARG A 835 -8.76 19.79 -25.48
CA ARG A 835 -10.05 19.72 -26.17
C ARG A 835 -10.99 20.84 -25.76
N ARG A 836 -10.82 21.38 -24.54
CA ARG A 836 -11.59 22.51 -24.04
C ARG A 836 -10.67 23.65 -23.64
N VAL A 837 -10.99 24.86 -24.10
CA VAL A 837 -10.34 26.10 -23.65
C VAL A 837 -11.41 27.01 -23.06
N ASP A 838 -11.12 27.55 -21.88
CA ASP A 838 -12.00 28.48 -21.19
C ASP A 838 -11.25 29.78 -20.86
N LEU A 839 -11.69 30.88 -21.46
CA LEU A 839 -11.16 32.23 -21.23
C LEU A 839 -12.21 33.15 -20.59
N SER A 840 -13.25 32.59 -19.98
CA SER A 840 -14.40 33.37 -19.50
C SER A 840 -14.00 34.41 -18.44
N GLY A 841 -14.73 35.52 -18.35
CA GLY A 841 -14.51 36.57 -17.36
C GLY A 841 -13.29 37.47 -17.60
N ASN A 842 -12.57 37.32 -18.72
CA ASN A 842 -11.51 38.23 -19.14
C ASN A 842 -12.11 39.44 -19.87
N ARG A 843 -12.70 40.37 -19.12
CA ARG A 843 -13.51 41.49 -19.64
C ARG A 843 -12.79 42.47 -20.58
N ASP A 844 -11.46 42.54 -20.49
CA ASP A 844 -10.62 43.40 -21.34
C ASP A 844 -10.10 42.68 -22.59
N LEU A 845 -10.48 41.41 -22.81
CA LEU A 845 -10.19 40.65 -24.02
C LEU A 845 -11.22 41.00 -25.10
N THR A 846 -10.83 41.81 -26.08
CA THR A 846 -11.69 42.32 -27.15
C THR A 846 -11.48 41.63 -28.49
N GLU A 847 -10.32 40.99 -28.68
CA GLU A 847 -10.00 40.13 -29.80
C GLU A 847 -9.20 38.91 -29.34
N LEU A 848 -9.50 37.72 -29.88
CA LEU A 848 -8.76 36.50 -29.58
C LEU A 848 -7.72 36.23 -30.70
N PRO A 849 -6.40 36.29 -30.41
CA PRO A 849 -5.37 36.11 -31.44
C PRO A 849 -5.43 34.72 -32.07
N ALA A 850 -5.43 34.66 -33.42
CA ALA A 850 -5.48 33.38 -34.15
C ALA A 850 -4.30 32.46 -33.79
N GLU A 851 -3.10 33.03 -33.60
CA GLU A 851 -1.88 32.29 -33.23
C GLU A 851 -2.02 31.51 -31.91
N PHE A 852 -2.86 32.00 -30.98
CA PHE A 852 -3.14 31.29 -29.73
C PHE A 852 -3.95 30.02 -30.00
N LEU A 853 -5.00 30.11 -30.83
CA LEU A 853 -5.87 28.98 -31.15
C LEU A 853 -5.19 27.93 -32.05
N GLU A 854 -4.22 28.33 -32.88
CA GLU A 854 -3.44 27.41 -33.73
C GLU A 854 -2.71 26.32 -32.93
N ARG A 855 -2.51 26.50 -31.63
CA ARG A 855 -1.84 25.55 -30.74
C ARG A 855 -2.72 24.41 -30.25
N PHE A 856 -4.05 24.55 -30.38
CA PHE A 856 -5.04 23.58 -29.90
C PHE A 856 -5.67 22.84 -31.09
N THR A 857 -4.90 21.95 -31.71
CA THR A 857 -5.29 21.26 -32.95
C THR A 857 -6.41 20.22 -32.79
N ARG A 858 -6.91 20.00 -31.56
CA ARG A 858 -8.03 19.11 -31.26
C ARG A 858 -9.10 19.82 -30.42
N LEU A 859 -9.19 21.14 -30.56
CA LEU A 859 -10.17 21.94 -29.85
C LEU A 859 -11.59 21.51 -30.28
N GLU A 860 -12.36 21.08 -29.30
CA GLU A 860 -13.78 20.68 -29.44
C GLU A 860 -14.68 21.74 -28.81
N ARG A 861 -14.22 22.42 -27.75
CA ARG A 861 -15.04 23.36 -26.99
C ARG A 861 -14.31 24.63 -26.60
N LEU A 862 -14.94 25.77 -26.83
CA LEU A 862 -14.38 27.09 -26.56
C LEU A 862 -15.39 27.93 -25.77
N HIS A 863 -15.01 28.29 -24.54
CA HIS A 863 -15.79 29.15 -23.66
C HIS A 863 -15.14 30.52 -23.56
N LEU A 864 -15.93 31.54 -23.89
CA LEU A 864 -15.54 32.94 -23.97
C LEU A 864 -16.60 33.84 -23.31
N MET A 865 -17.28 33.35 -22.28
CA MET A 865 -18.35 34.07 -21.58
C MET A 865 -17.81 35.35 -20.94
N ASP A 866 -18.62 36.41 -20.93
CA ASP A 866 -18.33 37.68 -20.23
C ASP A 866 -16.96 38.29 -20.58
N CYS A 867 -16.58 38.16 -21.85
CA CYS A 867 -15.41 38.82 -22.42
C CYS A 867 -15.82 40.14 -23.11
N GLY A 868 -14.83 40.87 -23.61
CA GLY A 868 -15.06 42.11 -24.36
C GLY A 868 -15.19 41.92 -25.87
N LEU A 869 -15.43 40.68 -26.35
CA LEU A 869 -15.24 40.32 -27.76
C LEU A 869 -16.26 40.99 -28.67
N THR A 870 -15.82 41.43 -29.84
CA THR A 870 -16.67 42.11 -30.84
C THR A 870 -16.92 41.28 -32.10
N GLN A 871 -16.19 40.18 -32.27
CA GLN A 871 -16.25 39.29 -33.43
C GLN A 871 -16.12 37.83 -33.02
N ILE A 872 -16.66 36.93 -33.85
CA ILE A 872 -16.39 35.49 -33.73
C ILE A 872 -14.92 35.25 -34.11
N PRO A 873 -14.11 34.61 -33.25
CA PRO A 873 -12.70 34.41 -33.52
C PRO A 873 -12.48 33.43 -34.67
N ASN A 874 -11.37 33.62 -35.40
CA ASN A 874 -10.99 32.68 -36.44
C ASN A 874 -10.43 31.39 -35.82
N ILE A 875 -11.25 30.34 -35.81
CA ILE A 875 -10.89 29.04 -35.24
C ILE A 875 -9.97 28.29 -36.19
N ALA A 876 -8.82 27.83 -35.69
CA ALA A 876 -7.82 27.12 -36.48
C ALA A 876 -8.28 25.74 -36.98
N VAL A 877 -9.13 25.06 -36.18
CA VAL A 877 -9.70 23.73 -36.46
C VAL A 877 -11.23 23.78 -36.49
N PRO A 878 -11.83 24.46 -37.48
CA PRO A 878 -13.25 24.79 -37.46
C PRO A 878 -14.17 23.56 -37.56
N GLU A 879 -13.70 22.47 -38.17
CA GLU A 879 -14.46 21.22 -38.32
C GLU A 879 -14.55 20.40 -37.03
N SER A 880 -13.62 20.56 -36.08
CA SER A 880 -13.63 19.81 -34.82
C SER A 880 -14.39 20.52 -33.69
N LEU A 881 -14.65 21.82 -33.84
CA LEU A 881 -15.33 22.60 -32.81
C LEU A 881 -16.81 22.23 -32.77
N GLN A 882 -17.25 21.73 -31.61
CA GLN A 882 -18.60 21.29 -31.31
C GLN A 882 -19.33 22.29 -30.40
N TRP A 883 -18.62 22.98 -29.51
CA TRP A 883 -19.22 23.92 -28.56
C TRP A 883 -18.55 25.28 -28.67
N LEU A 884 -19.34 26.30 -28.96
CA LEU A 884 -18.90 27.69 -28.95
C LEU A 884 -19.83 28.50 -28.05
N ASP A 885 -19.27 28.99 -26.97
CA ASP A 885 -19.97 29.77 -25.97
C ASP A 885 -19.33 31.15 -25.86
N MET A 886 -20.10 32.15 -26.27
CA MET A 886 -19.70 33.56 -26.32
C MET A 886 -20.78 34.45 -25.70
N GLN A 887 -21.49 33.94 -24.70
CA GLN A 887 -22.46 34.71 -23.95
C GLN A 887 -21.85 36.01 -23.37
N GLY A 888 -22.63 37.09 -23.30
CA GLY A 888 -22.27 38.28 -22.54
C GLY A 888 -21.12 39.09 -23.15
N ASN A 889 -20.95 39.03 -24.47
CA ASN A 889 -19.93 39.76 -25.22
C ASN A 889 -20.52 41.02 -25.90
N ARG A 890 -19.73 41.67 -26.76
CA ARG A 890 -20.12 42.90 -27.48
C ARG A 890 -20.23 42.66 -28.99
N ILE A 891 -20.68 41.46 -29.38
CA ILE A 891 -20.75 41.07 -30.78
C ILE A 891 -21.95 41.77 -31.45
N ALA A 892 -21.66 42.61 -32.43
CA ALA A 892 -22.67 43.11 -33.37
C ALA A 892 -22.59 42.28 -34.66
N TRP A 893 -23.73 41.77 -35.14
CA TRP A 893 -23.70 40.82 -36.26
C TRP A 893 -23.22 41.47 -37.56
N SER A 894 -22.28 40.82 -38.25
CA SER A 894 -21.61 41.35 -39.46
C SER A 894 -21.32 40.24 -40.47
N ASP A 895 -21.03 40.60 -41.73
CA ASP A 895 -20.69 39.60 -42.76
C ASP A 895 -19.40 38.83 -42.44
N SER A 896 -18.49 39.44 -41.66
CA SER A 896 -17.28 38.76 -41.15
C SER A 896 -17.64 37.69 -40.12
N ASN A 897 -18.55 37.99 -39.19
CA ASN A 897 -19.03 37.03 -38.20
C ASN A 897 -19.76 35.87 -38.89
N GLN A 898 -20.57 36.16 -39.91
CA GLN A 898 -21.23 35.11 -40.70
C GLN A 898 -20.21 34.21 -41.41
N ALA A 899 -19.21 34.79 -42.07
CA ALA A 899 -18.18 34.01 -42.76
C ALA A 899 -17.31 33.16 -41.80
N ALA A 900 -17.16 33.59 -40.54
CA ALA A 900 -16.51 32.80 -39.50
C ALA A 900 -17.43 31.65 -39.03
N LEU A 901 -18.70 31.93 -38.76
CA LEU A 901 -19.70 30.95 -38.34
C LEU A 901 -19.90 29.85 -39.40
N ASP A 902 -19.98 30.20 -40.68
CA ASP A 902 -20.19 29.26 -41.79
C ASP A 902 -19.11 28.18 -41.90
N ARG A 903 -17.92 28.42 -41.32
CA ARG A 903 -16.82 27.44 -41.29
C ARG A 903 -17.01 26.38 -40.20
N LEU A 904 -17.78 26.68 -39.15
CA LEU A 904 -17.97 25.83 -37.98
C LEU A 904 -19.05 24.77 -38.21
N SER A 905 -18.97 24.02 -39.31
CA SER A 905 -20.01 23.05 -39.69
C SER A 905 -20.19 21.87 -38.71
N GLY A 906 -19.19 21.65 -37.84
CA GLY A 906 -19.23 20.63 -36.77
C GLY A 906 -19.96 21.06 -35.51
N LEU A 907 -20.41 22.31 -35.43
CA LEU A 907 -20.96 22.90 -34.21
C LEU A 907 -22.28 22.24 -33.80
N GLN A 908 -22.33 21.83 -32.54
CA GLN A 908 -23.48 21.24 -31.86
C GLN A 908 -24.12 22.22 -30.87
N LEU A 909 -23.31 23.06 -30.22
CA LEU A 909 -23.78 24.13 -29.35
C LEU A 909 -23.25 25.48 -29.80
N LEU A 910 -24.18 26.43 -29.93
CA LEU A 910 -23.89 27.85 -30.13
C LEU A 910 -24.62 28.68 -29.08
N ASP A 911 -23.85 29.37 -28.22
CA ASP A 911 -24.38 30.40 -27.34
C ASP A 911 -23.82 31.77 -27.74
N LEU A 912 -24.71 32.64 -28.21
CA LEU A 912 -24.43 34.05 -28.49
C LEU A 912 -25.36 34.97 -27.67
N SER A 913 -25.93 34.45 -26.59
CA SER A 913 -26.86 35.20 -25.77
C SER A 913 -26.23 36.45 -25.15
N HIS A 914 -27.06 37.40 -24.76
CA HIS A 914 -26.62 38.66 -24.15
C HIS A 914 -25.59 39.43 -25.02
N ASN A 915 -25.73 39.38 -26.35
CA ASN A 915 -24.93 40.15 -27.30
C ASN A 915 -25.80 41.09 -28.15
N PRO A 916 -25.34 42.29 -28.53
CA PRO A 916 -26.12 43.23 -29.34
C PRO A 916 -26.15 42.85 -30.84
N LEU A 917 -26.66 41.67 -31.18
CA LEU A 917 -26.60 41.11 -32.54
C LEU A 917 -27.39 41.96 -33.55
N VAL A 918 -28.62 42.37 -33.18
CA VAL A 918 -29.61 43.10 -34.00
C VAL A 918 -30.07 42.34 -35.25
N ARG A 919 -29.14 41.90 -36.10
CA ARG A 919 -29.36 41.02 -37.25
C ARG A 919 -29.09 39.57 -36.83
N SER A 920 -29.94 38.65 -37.30
CA SER A 920 -29.81 37.23 -36.97
C SER A 920 -28.70 36.53 -37.78
N PRO A 921 -28.04 35.51 -37.19
CA PRO A 921 -27.15 34.60 -37.92
C PRO A 921 -27.93 33.75 -38.93
N ASP A 922 -27.30 33.44 -40.07
CA ASP A 922 -27.73 32.36 -40.96
C ASP A 922 -27.13 31.04 -40.45
N LEU A 923 -27.99 30.08 -40.13
CA LEU A 923 -27.64 28.80 -39.55
C LEU A 923 -27.63 27.65 -40.57
N SER A 924 -27.81 27.95 -41.86
CA SER A 924 -27.94 26.93 -42.93
C SER A 924 -26.75 25.98 -43.07
N GLN A 925 -25.57 26.37 -42.60
CA GLN A 925 -24.36 25.54 -42.62
C GLN A 925 -24.18 24.68 -41.34
N LEU A 926 -24.91 24.99 -40.27
CA LEU A 926 -24.76 24.34 -38.95
C LEU A 926 -25.71 23.14 -38.81
N ASN A 927 -25.47 22.12 -39.63
CA ASN A 927 -26.39 20.98 -39.71
C ASN A 927 -26.39 20.09 -38.45
N ASN A 928 -25.38 20.19 -37.59
CA ASN A 928 -25.27 19.35 -36.38
C ASN A 928 -25.69 20.08 -35.10
N LEU A 929 -26.27 21.28 -35.22
CA LEU A 929 -26.61 22.11 -34.07
C LEU A 929 -27.74 21.48 -33.27
N ASP A 930 -27.51 21.13 -32.01
CA ASP A 930 -28.49 20.55 -31.09
C ASP A 930 -28.87 21.51 -29.97
N MET A 931 -28.03 22.51 -29.69
CA MET A 931 -28.29 23.55 -28.70
C MET A 931 -28.00 24.92 -29.29
N LEU A 932 -29.01 25.79 -29.28
CA LEU A 932 -28.89 27.16 -29.75
C LEU A 932 -29.45 28.09 -28.70
N ASN A 933 -28.61 29.02 -28.26
CA ASN A 933 -29.02 30.11 -27.39
C ASN A 933 -28.69 31.47 -28.02
N LEU A 934 -29.74 32.24 -28.31
CA LEU A 934 -29.68 33.61 -28.80
C LEU A 934 -30.57 34.52 -27.93
N ASN A 935 -30.78 34.19 -26.66
CA ASN A 935 -31.61 35.02 -25.80
C ASN A 935 -30.96 36.40 -25.56
N HIS A 936 -31.79 37.40 -25.25
CA HIS A 936 -31.34 38.75 -24.94
C HIS A 936 -30.37 39.35 -25.99
N SER A 937 -30.64 39.09 -27.28
CA SER A 937 -29.71 39.41 -28.38
C SER A 937 -30.15 40.55 -29.31
N GLU A 938 -31.20 41.26 -28.92
CA GLU A 938 -31.82 42.36 -29.68
C GLU A 938 -32.27 41.98 -31.11
N LEU A 939 -32.50 40.69 -31.39
CA LEU A 939 -32.86 40.21 -32.72
C LEU A 939 -34.23 40.74 -33.15
N VAL A 940 -34.30 41.27 -34.37
CA VAL A 940 -35.57 41.77 -34.96
C VAL A 940 -36.16 40.83 -36.03
N GLN A 941 -35.38 39.86 -36.50
CA GLN A 941 -35.73 38.92 -37.56
C GLN A 941 -35.40 37.49 -37.15
N TRP A 942 -36.28 36.55 -37.50
CA TRP A 942 -36.07 35.11 -37.31
C TRP A 942 -34.73 34.65 -37.95
N PRO A 943 -33.95 33.76 -37.30
CA PRO A 943 -32.70 33.25 -37.89
C PRO A 943 -32.93 32.54 -39.22
N ALA A 944 -32.14 32.90 -40.23
CA ALA A 944 -32.21 32.27 -41.54
C ALA A 944 -31.59 30.86 -41.49
N GLY A 945 -32.00 29.98 -42.41
CA GLY A 945 -31.39 28.65 -42.52
C GLY A 945 -31.75 27.68 -41.39
N MET A 946 -32.69 28.05 -40.51
CA MET A 946 -33.25 27.15 -39.49
C MET A 946 -33.79 25.87 -40.12
N ARG A 947 -33.38 24.73 -39.56
CA ARG A 947 -33.85 23.42 -40.02
C ARG A 947 -35.32 23.23 -39.64
N SER A 948 -36.07 22.60 -40.53
CA SER A 948 -37.49 22.27 -40.31
C SER A 948 -37.78 20.77 -40.45
N ASP A 949 -36.74 19.96 -40.66
CA ASP A 949 -36.86 18.51 -40.83
C ASP A 949 -36.96 17.78 -39.48
N ASP A 950 -37.65 16.63 -39.47
CA ASP A 950 -37.82 15.79 -38.26
C ASP A 950 -36.50 15.20 -37.70
N GLY A 951 -35.42 15.29 -38.47
CA GLY A 951 -34.08 14.89 -38.05
C GLY A 951 -33.38 15.93 -37.18
N TRP A 952 -33.93 17.15 -37.05
CA TRP A 952 -33.44 18.15 -36.10
C TRP A 952 -34.27 18.10 -34.80
N GLN A 953 -33.59 17.74 -33.71
CA GLN A 953 -34.18 17.53 -32.38
C GLN A 953 -33.37 18.29 -31.35
N PRO A 954 -33.44 19.64 -31.33
CA PRO A 954 -32.64 20.43 -30.43
C PRO A 954 -33.07 20.17 -28.98
N THR A 955 -32.09 20.09 -28.09
CA THR A 955 -32.31 19.99 -26.64
C THR A 955 -32.52 21.37 -26.03
N VAL A 956 -31.88 22.40 -26.61
CA VAL A 956 -32.07 23.80 -26.22
C VAL A 956 -32.30 24.62 -27.46
N PHE A 957 -33.40 25.36 -27.52
CA PHE A 957 -33.65 26.33 -28.57
C PHE A 957 -34.18 27.62 -27.95
N ASP A 958 -33.29 28.48 -27.49
CA ASP A 958 -33.64 29.68 -26.75
C ASP A 958 -33.50 30.96 -27.60
N LEU A 959 -34.63 31.62 -27.86
CA LEU A 959 -34.75 32.90 -28.55
C LEU A 959 -35.46 33.96 -27.68
N ARG A 960 -35.56 33.75 -26.37
CA ARG A 960 -36.29 34.67 -25.47
C ARG A 960 -35.62 36.05 -25.40
N ASP A 961 -36.36 37.03 -24.89
CA ASP A 961 -35.91 38.41 -24.70
C ASP A 961 -35.34 39.07 -25.96
N ASN A 962 -35.99 38.84 -27.11
CA ASN A 962 -35.66 39.45 -28.39
C ASN A 962 -36.77 40.41 -28.85
N ARG A 963 -36.56 41.08 -29.98
CA ARG A 963 -37.46 42.13 -30.51
C ARG A 963 -38.04 41.75 -31.88
N PHE A 964 -38.43 40.49 -32.06
CA PHE A 964 -38.93 39.99 -33.33
C PHE A 964 -40.16 40.80 -33.79
N ALA A 965 -40.07 41.38 -34.99
CA ALA A 965 -41.20 42.12 -35.56
C ALA A 965 -42.29 41.17 -36.09
N SER A 966 -41.87 40.02 -36.63
CA SER A 966 -42.74 38.98 -37.21
C SER A 966 -42.02 37.63 -37.25
N LEU A 967 -42.78 36.54 -37.14
CA LEU A 967 -42.32 35.18 -37.43
C LEU A 967 -42.49 34.84 -38.93
N PRO A 968 -41.80 33.83 -39.47
CA PRO A 968 -42.04 33.35 -40.84
C PRO A 968 -43.52 32.99 -41.07
N GLN A 969 -44.09 33.37 -42.23
CA GLN A 969 -45.52 33.13 -42.52
C GLN A 969 -45.88 31.63 -42.54
N ASP A 970 -44.97 30.80 -43.07
CA ASP A 970 -45.09 29.34 -43.10
C ASP A 970 -44.06 28.72 -42.13
N LEU A 971 -44.06 29.14 -40.86
CA LEU A 971 -43.14 28.59 -39.86
C LEU A 971 -43.39 27.08 -39.71
N GLN A 972 -42.44 26.27 -40.19
CA GLN A 972 -42.44 24.82 -40.03
C GLN A 972 -41.29 24.45 -39.09
N LEU A 973 -41.65 23.92 -37.93
CA LEU A 973 -40.70 23.32 -36.99
C LEU A 973 -41.07 21.84 -36.84
N SER A 974 -40.05 21.00 -36.64
CA SER A 974 -40.31 19.64 -36.15
C SER A 974 -41.03 19.74 -34.81
N ARG A 975 -41.80 18.70 -34.45
CA ARG A 975 -42.51 18.70 -33.16
C ARG A 975 -41.53 18.92 -32.00
N VAL A 976 -40.38 18.25 -32.02
CA VAL A 976 -39.35 18.36 -30.97
C VAL A 976 -38.76 19.77 -30.92
N ALA A 977 -38.44 20.37 -32.07
CA ALA A 977 -37.90 21.74 -32.10
C ALA A 977 -38.91 22.77 -31.58
N ALA A 978 -40.20 22.61 -31.91
CA ALA A 978 -41.25 23.48 -31.39
C ALA A 978 -41.45 23.33 -29.88
N GLN A 979 -41.34 22.11 -29.35
CA GLN A 979 -41.47 21.83 -27.91
C GLN A 979 -40.29 22.32 -27.08
N ASN A 980 -39.10 22.47 -27.67
CA ASN A 980 -37.91 22.96 -26.96
C ASN A 980 -37.61 24.45 -27.24
N LEU A 981 -38.54 25.17 -27.87
CA LEU A 981 -38.37 26.59 -28.20
C LEU A 981 -38.81 27.48 -27.04
N TRP A 982 -37.92 28.37 -26.59
CA TRP A 982 -38.26 29.54 -25.78
C TRP A 982 -38.31 30.79 -26.66
N LEU A 983 -39.43 31.50 -26.62
CA LEU A 983 -39.65 32.73 -27.39
C LEU A 983 -40.30 33.84 -26.54
N GLU A 984 -40.42 33.63 -25.22
CA GLU A 984 -40.94 34.61 -24.28
C GLU A 984 -40.15 35.92 -24.34
N SER A 985 -40.82 37.08 -24.32
CA SER A 985 -40.16 38.39 -24.31
C SER A 985 -41.11 39.44 -23.74
N ASP A 986 -40.59 40.41 -23.00
CA ASP A 986 -41.39 41.47 -22.35
C ASP A 986 -42.24 42.29 -23.33
N GLU A 987 -41.77 42.48 -24.57
CA GLU A 987 -42.41 43.33 -25.58
C GLU A 987 -42.63 42.59 -26.92
N LEU A 988 -43.40 41.49 -26.90
CA LEU A 988 -43.81 40.81 -28.14
C LEU A 988 -44.73 41.70 -28.98
N SER A 989 -44.48 41.77 -30.30
CA SER A 989 -45.36 42.51 -31.21
C SER A 989 -46.76 41.85 -31.27
N GLU A 990 -47.80 42.66 -31.53
CA GLU A 990 -49.16 42.14 -31.69
C GLU A 990 -49.21 41.07 -32.81
N GLN A 991 -48.45 41.29 -33.88
CA GLN A 991 -48.34 40.35 -34.99
C GLN A 991 -47.71 39.03 -34.56
N VAL A 992 -46.59 39.04 -33.82
CA VAL A 992 -45.94 37.82 -33.32
C VAL A 992 -46.86 37.08 -32.36
N SER A 993 -47.54 37.79 -31.45
CA SER A 993 -48.53 37.20 -30.54
C SER A 993 -49.65 36.47 -31.30
N GLN A 994 -50.17 37.08 -32.37
CA GLN A 994 -51.19 36.44 -33.23
C GLN A 994 -50.64 35.22 -33.97
N GLN A 995 -49.40 35.26 -34.46
CA GLN A 995 -48.76 34.14 -35.15
C GLN A 995 -48.51 32.95 -34.22
N ILE A 996 -48.09 33.21 -32.99
CA ILE A 996 -47.89 32.17 -31.96
C ILE A 996 -49.22 31.52 -31.57
N GLN A 997 -50.28 32.32 -31.38
CA GLN A 997 -51.61 31.78 -31.10
C GLN A 997 -52.12 30.92 -32.26
N ALA A 998 -51.96 31.38 -33.51
CA ALA A 998 -52.35 30.60 -34.69
C ALA A 998 -51.55 29.28 -34.80
N TYR A 999 -50.27 29.28 -34.43
CA TYR A 999 -49.46 28.07 -34.38
C TYR A 999 -49.94 27.09 -33.31
N TYR A 1000 -50.23 27.58 -32.10
CA TYR A 1000 -50.79 26.77 -31.02
C TYR A 1000 -52.15 26.15 -31.41
N ASP A 1001 -53.06 26.93 -32.02
CA ASP A 1001 -54.37 26.43 -32.45
C ASP A 1001 -54.26 25.31 -33.50
N LEU A 1002 -53.21 25.34 -34.32
CA LEU A 1002 -52.96 24.35 -35.38
C LEU A 1002 -52.20 23.11 -34.89
N HIS A 1003 -51.22 23.28 -34.00
CA HIS A 1003 -50.26 22.24 -33.62
C HIS A 1003 -50.36 21.79 -32.16
N GLY A 1004 -51.01 22.55 -31.29
CA GLY A 1004 -51.15 22.28 -29.86
C GLY A 1004 -49.86 22.44 -29.04
N ILE A 1005 -48.88 23.18 -29.57
CA ILE A 1005 -47.55 23.37 -28.95
C ILE A 1005 -47.38 24.85 -28.61
N ASP A 1006 -46.95 25.14 -27.39
CA ASP A 1006 -46.60 26.49 -26.96
C ASP A 1006 -45.21 26.85 -27.49
N LEU A 1007 -45.10 27.97 -28.22
CA LEU A 1007 -43.81 28.45 -28.72
C LEU A 1007 -43.14 29.46 -27.79
N LEU A 1008 -43.85 30.02 -26.80
CA LEU A 1008 -43.23 30.97 -25.86
C LEU A 1008 -42.36 30.28 -24.83
N VAL A 1009 -42.79 29.09 -24.42
CA VAL A 1009 -42.27 28.35 -23.29
C VAL A 1009 -42.03 26.91 -23.73
N ALA A 1010 -40.83 26.41 -23.50
CA ALA A 1010 -40.51 25.03 -23.81
C ALA A 1010 -41.24 24.05 -22.87
N ASP A 1011 -41.50 22.84 -23.36
CA ASP A 1011 -42.17 21.76 -22.62
C ASP A 1011 -41.42 21.38 -21.34
N VAL A 1012 -40.08 21.48 -21.35
CA VAL A 1012 -39.24 21.18 -20.17
C VAL A 1012 -39.58 22.09 -18.97
N ASP A 1013 -40.02 23.33 -19.20
CA ASP A 1013 -40.43 24.22 -18.11
C ASP A 1013 -41.74 23.79 -17.44
N TYR A 1014 -42.49 22.89 -18.08
CA TYR A 1014 -43.69 22.27 -17.51
C TYR A 1014 -43.42 20.88 -16.94
N GLU A 1015 -42.23 20.29 -17.17
CA GLU A 1015 -41.93 18.90 -16.84
C GLU A 1015 -42.10 18.60 -15.35
N GLU A 1016 -41.58 19.44 -14.46
CA GLU A 1016 -41.73 19.26 -13.01
C GLU A 1016 -43.20 19.40 -12.56
N ILE A 1017 -44.00 20.29 -13.15
CA ILE A 1017 -45.44 20.36 -12.84
C ILE A 1017 -46.16 19.09 -13.31
N LEU A 1018 -45.73 18.51 -14.42
CA LEU A 1018 -46.38 17.39 -15.09
C LEU A 1018 -45.79 16.02 -14.70
N GLU A 1019 -44.74 15.98 -13.89
CA GLU A 1019 -44.09 14.76 -13.43
C GLU A 1019 -45.09 13.86 -12.67
N ASP A 1020 -45.09 12.57 -12.98
CA ASP A 1020 -45.99 11.56 -12.37
C ASP A 1020 -47.51 11.82 -12.52
N THR A 1021 -47.93 12.71 -13.44
CA THR A 1021 -49.36 12.99 -13.68
C THR A 1021 -50.11 11.84 -14.36
N ASP A 1022 -51.35 11.60 -13.91
CA ASP A 1022 -52.21 10.59 -14.51
C ASP A 1022 -53.03 11.13 -15.70
N VAL A 1023 -53.78 10.25 -16.37
CA VAL A 1023 -54.58 10.60 -17.55
C VAL A 1023 -55.68 11.63 -17.23
N ALA A 1024 -56.18 11.68 -15.99
CA ALA A 1024 -57.20 12.64 -15.58
C ALA A 1024 -56.59 14.03 -15.34
N ASP A 1025 -55.43 14.09 -14.69
CA ASP A 1025 -54.64 15.30 -14.48
C ASP A 1025 -54.21 15.93 -15.82
N TRP A 1026 -53.79 15.10 -16.79
CA TRP A 1026 -53.54 15.54 -18.17
C TRP A 1026 -54.77 16.13 -18.87
N GLY A 1027 -55.97 15.60 -18.58
CA GLY A 1027 -57.22 16.16 -19.07
C GLY A 1027 -57.48 17.56 -18.53
N ILE A 1028 -57.27 17.75 -17.22
CA ILE A 1028 -57.40 19.06 -16.56
C ILE A 1028 -56.40 20.06 -17.13
N TRP A 1029 -55.12 19.67 -17.24
CA TRP A 1029 -54.07 20.51 -17.82
C TRP A 1029 -54.45 20.98 -19.23
N ASN A 1030 -54.90 20.06 -20.09
CA ASN A 1030 -55.27 20.36 -21.47
C ASN A 1030 -56.53 21.22 -21.61
N ASP A 1031 -57.37 21.30 -20.59
CA ASP A 1031 -58.55 22.17 -20.55
C ASP A 1031 -58.23 23.60 -20.06
N LEU A 1032 -57.05 23.84 -19.46
CA LEU A 1032 -56.65 25.16 -19.01
C LEU A 1032 -56.33 26.10 -20.18
N PRO A 1033 -56.71 27.40 -20.13
CA PRO A 1033 -56.23 28.39 -21.08
C PRO A 1033 -54.71 28.47 -21.08
N LEU A 1034 -54.10 28.54 -22.27
CA LEU A 1034 -52.64 28.56 -22.42
C LEU A 1034 -51.94 29.67 -21.59
N PRO A 1035 -52.43 30.93 -21.55
CA PRO A 1035 -51.84 31.96 -20.70
C PRO A 1035 -51.82 31.59 -19.22
N TYR A 1036 -52.85 30.89 -18.74
CA TYR A 1036 -52.94 30.45 -17.35
C TYR A 1036 -51.91 29.36 -17.04
N ARG A 1037 -51.65 28.43 -17.98
CA ARG A 1037 -50.60 27.41 -17.83
C ARG A 1037 -49.21 28.05 -17.73
N ARG A 1038 -48.93 29.06 -18.54
CA ARG A 1038 -47.67 29.80 -18.51
C ARG A 1038 -47.41 30.44 -17.15
N GLU A 1039 -48.44 31.06 -16.55
CA GLU A 1039 -48.35 31.67 -15.22
C GLU A 1039 -48.16 30.63 -14.10
N LEU A 1040 -48.72 29.42 -14.23
CA LEU A 1040 -48.57 28.36 -13.22
C LEU A 1040 -47.10 27.97 -12.98
N ARG A 1041 -46.22 28.10 -13.98
CA ARG A 1041 -44.77 27.90 -13.81
C ARG A 1041 -44.18 28.80 -12.72
N GLY A 1042 -44.66 30.05 -12.64
CA GLY A 1042 -44.19 31.01 -11.65
C GLY A 1042 -44.41 30.55 -10.21
N LEU A 1043 -45.34 29.61 -9.97
CA LEU A 1043 -45.57 29.04 -8.65
C LEU A 1043 -44.38 28.22 -8.15
N GLN A 1044 -43.60 27.57 -9.03
CA GLN A 1044 -42.41 26.80 -8.65
C GLN A 1044 -41.34 27.69 -7.96
N GLN A 1045 -41.37 28.99 -8.22
CA GLN A 1045 -40.46 29.96 -7.63
C GLN A 1045 -40.89 30.43 -6.23
N LEU A 1046 -42.05 29.98 -5.74
CA LEU A 1046 -42.53 30.31 -4.38
C LEU A 1046 -41.87 29.39 -3.33
N PRO A 1047 -41.42 29.93 -2.18
CA PRO A 1047 -40.75 29.14 -1.13
C PRO A 1047 -41.57 27.97 -0.57
N ASP A 1048 -42.90 28.10 -0.59
CA ASP A 1048 -43.85 27.14 -0.01
C ASP A 1048 -44.55 26.28 -1.08
N TYR A 1049 -44.04 26.28 -2.32
CA TYR A 1049 -44.61 25.49 -3.40
C TYR A 1049 -44.43 23.99 -3.16
N SER A 1050 -45.49 23.22 -3.46
CA SER A 1050 -45.37 21.79 -3.69
C SER A 1050 -46.27 21.34 -4.83
N GLN A 1051 -45.72 20.53 -5.73
CA GLN A 1051 -46.44 19.98 -6.88
C GLN A 1051 -47.73 19.22 -6.48
N PRO A 1052 -47.75 18.40 -5.41
CA PRO A 1052 -48.99 17.76 -4.95
C PRO A 1052 -50.08 18.75 -4.52
N GLN A 1053 -49.72 19.86 -3.87
CA GLN A 1053 -50.67 20.89 -3.43
C GLN A 1053 -51.25 21.64 -4.62
N LEU A 1054 -50.44 21.93 -5.65
CA LEU A 1054 -50.94 22.48 -6.91
C LEU A 1054 -51.98 21.55 -7.55
N TRP A 1055 -51.66 20.26 -7.67
CA TRP A 1055 -52.59 19.28 -8.25
C TRP A 1055 -53.85 19.07 -7.41
N GLU A 1056 -53.78 19.17 -6.09
CA GLU A 1056 -54.96 19.21 -5.23
C GLU A 1056 -55.91 20.35 -5.61
N ARG A 1057 -55.38 21.55 -5.91
CA ARG A 1057 -56.20 22.68 -6.36
C ARG A 1057 -56.69 22.50 -7.79
N LEU A 1058 -55.84 22.10 -8.73
CA LEU A 1058 -56.23 21.92 -10.13
C LEU A 1058 -57.30 20.85 -10.32
N ARG A 1059 -57.29 19.77 -9.52
CA ARG A 1059 -58.33 18.73 -9.57
C ARG A 1059 -59.73 19.24 -9.22
N THR A 1060 -59.85 20.36 -8.49
CA THR A 1060 -61.15 21.00 -8.25
C THR A 1060 -61.75 21.65 -9.49
N PHE A 1061 -60.97 21.88 -10.55
CA PHE A 1061 -61.42 22.55 -11.78
C PHE A 1061 -62.34 21.68 -12.64
N THR A 1062 -62.59 20.42 -12.23
CA THR A 1062 -63.68 19.62 -12.78
C THR A 1062 -65.05 20.29 -12.61
N ASP A 1063 -65.20 21.17 -11.60
CA ASP A 1063 -66.35 22.07 -11.51
C ASP A 1063 -66.08 23.36 -12.32
N PRO A 1064 -66.88 23.66 -13.37
CA PRO A 1064 -66.73 24.87 -14.17
C PRO A 1064 -66.77 26.18 -13.35
N ARG A 1065 -67.53 26.24 -12.24
CA ARG A 1065 -67.62 27.45 -11.40
C ARG A 1065 -66.32 27.73 -10.66
N VAL A 1066 -65.70 26.67 -10.13
CA VAL A 1066 -64.41 26.75 -9.42
C VAL A 1066 -63.31 27.12 -10.41
N ARG A 1067 -63.31 26.49 -11.58
CA ARG A 1067 -62.40 26.84 -12.68
C ARG A 1067 -62.54 28.31 -13.09
N ASP A 1068 -63.76 28.79 -13.36
CA ASP A 1068 -63.98 30.18 -13.79
C ASP A 1068 -63.54 31.19 -12.70
N TYR A 1069 -63.76 30.88 -11.42
CA TYR A 1069 -63.25 31.70 -10.31
C TYR A 1069 -61.72 31.69 -10.25
N ALA A 1070 -61.09 30.51 -10.33
CA ALA A 1070 -59.65 30.37 -10.29
C ALA A 1070 -58.94 31.07 -11.47
N LEU A 1071 -59.55 31.05 -12.66
CA LEU A 1071 -59.09 31.81 -13.82
C LEU A 1071 -59.21 33.33 -13.60
N SER A 1072 -60.20 33.79 -12.82
CA SER A 1072 -60.41 35.21 -12.56
C SER A 1072 -59.43 35.83 -11.55
N ILE A 1073 -58.85 35.03 -10.64
CA ILE A 1073 -57.91 35.50 -9.62
C ILE A 1073 -56.44 35.49 -10.09
N GLY A 1074 -56.15 34.83 -11.21
CA GLY A 1074 -54.79 34.63 -11.75
C GLY A 1074 -54.08 33.42 -11.14
N ALA A 1075 -53.16 32.81 -11.88
CA ALA A 1075 -52.56 31.53 -11.48
C ALA A 1075 -51.66 31.64 -10.24
N MET A 1076 -50.95 32.77 -10.11
CA MET A 1076 -50.02 33.03 -9.00
C MET A 1076 -50.66 33.03 -7.60
N ARG A 1077 -51.99 33.20 -7.53
CA ARG A 1077 -52.74 33.26 -6.28
C ARG A 1077 -53.50 31.97 -5.96
N LEU A 1078 -53.31 30.94 -6.78
CA LEU A 1078 -54.03 29.66 -6.65
C LEU A 1078 -53.71 28.93 -5.34
N LEU A 1079 -52.50 29.10 -4.82
CA LEU A 1079 -52.04 28.48 -3.57
C LEU A 1079 -52.28 29.36 -2.33
N GLU A 1080 -52.78 30.59 -2.49
CA GLU A 1080 -53.08 31.49 -1.39
C GLU A 1080 -54.40 31.07 -0.71
N ASP A 1081 -54.34 30.47 0.47
CA ASP A 1081 -55.54 30.00 1.21
C ASP A 1081 -56.55 31.13 1.49
N GLU A 1082 -56.10 32.38 1.62
CA GLU A 1082 -56.99 33.54 1.82
C GLU A 1082 -57.82 33.88 0.57
N VAL A 1083 -57.37 33.45 -0.61
CA VAL A 1083 -57.93 33.80 -1.92
C VAL A 1083 -58.63 32.61 -2.57
N PHE A 1084 -58.10 31.40 -2.35
CA PHE A 1084 -58.63 30.14 -2.82
C PHE A 1084 -58.68 29.12 -1.65
N PRO A 1085 -59.64 29.25 -0.70
CA PRO A 1085 -59.68 28.45 0.54
C PRO A 1085 -60.20 27.01 0.34
N PRO A 1086 -59.58 25.98 0.93
CA PRO A 1086 -60.15 24.63 1.00
C PRO A 1086 -61.11 24.46 2.21
N PRO A 1087 -62.14 23.58 2.17
CA PRO A 1087 -62.61 22.77 1.05
C PRO A 1087 -63.70 23.49 0.22
N PHE A 1088 -63.63 23.32 -1.10
CA PHE A 1088 -64.73 23.69 -2.00
C PHE A 1088 -65.75 22.54 -2.04
N GLU A 1089 -66.65 22.47 -1.05
CA GLU A 1089 -67.84 21.63 -1.10
C GLU A 1089 -68.98 22.40 -1.82
N GLU A 1090 -69.54 21.78 -2.87
CA GLU A 1090 -70.68 22.16 -3.76
C GLU A 1090 -71.32 23.56 -3.68
#